data_AF-A0A1Y1VCD3-F1
#
_entry.id   AF-A0A1Y1VCD3-F1
#
_cell.length_a   1.000
_cell.length_b   1.000
_cell.length_c   1.000
_cell.angle_alpha   90.00
_cell.angle_beta   90.00
_cell.angle_gamma   90.00
#
_symmetry.space_group_name_H-M   'P 1'
#
loop_
_entity.id
_entity.type
_entity.pdbx_description
1 polymer ?
#
loop_
_entity_poly.entity_id
_entity_poly.type
_entity_poly.pdbx_seq_one_letter_code
_entity_poly.pdbx_strand_id
1 'polypeptide(L)'
;MKNSNYFTFFFIPILFIFLFSLVNADNNNTVNDNTINNYTINDNIINDSTLNDDNTVDDDDGIIDNSIINDNTAVDNTVDDDGIIDNSIINDNTAVDNTVDDDGIIDNSIINDNTAVDNTVDDDGIIDNSIINDNTAVDNTSNDGFYLVVVSKTVEVITSNGIVKRQDIDVNFIINEINELIMTNIDTFKNPEALEELKQENALKKRQTDKFSEFSKSSFVFPIANTQNEVLLSAYLNPNLANNVKNIPNVEGCAPDIELEAYNYNVDEIKLETQWEEVSLKNGSYSLSALSQGKFDKNLVGMYDTNYYYPSTAGEGINIIVIDRSFTLTHTQFLNEDREIKCIANVANGNIDFNPLTCHLDPTNQHGTKMAAIAAGTINGSASKSNIYTIAMKLTSINLISSLNAVLTDYAEPYKTVILMAIGNAYSTEKEDDLLHIEKLDEVLYELNQKGVIVVVAAGNSKSDVNDEENKLKSYPCYSNHTLCVGSMDVNENDPNEYSFHNTSCRGPEVDILTPNRVTVTYNNGSKNITETTLGTSNSCAITAGVVATIMSEYKSTNFTDTLMKNYLNANALQDVIENVPSNTKNLLLNNGKHIVYSGNNKYIGCGPQAGNTKCFFPYCCGSDNKCHYYLNSKCRIKNDCKEHYGICY
;
A
#
# COMPACT_ATOMS: atom_id res chain seq x y z
N MET A 1 78.72 -26.38 4.57
CA MET A 1 79.82 -26.28 3.58
C MET A 1 79.26 -26.48 2.18
N LYS A 2 79.54 -25.50 1.30
CA LYS A 2 79.63 -25.54 -0.17
C LYS A 2 78.40 -25.88 -1.04
N ASN A 3 77.87 -24.80 -1.62
CA ASN A 3 77.35 -24.63 -2.99
C ASN A 3 78.12 -25.39 -4.08
N SER A 4 77.42 -25.82 -5.15
CA SER A 4 77.37 -25.11 -6.44
C SER A 4 76.93 -25.99 -7.63
N ASN A 5 75.80 -25.61 -8.24
CA ASN A 5 75.42 -25.52 -9.68
C ASN A 5 76.10 -26.38 -10.76
N TYR A 6 75.32 -26.86 -11.75
CA TYR A 6 75.30 -26.36 -13.16
C TYR A 6 74.20 -27.07 -14.02
N PHE A 7 73.32 -26.25 -14.64
CA PHE A 7 72.59 -26.37 -15.95
C PHE A 7 71.67 -27.61 -16.24
N THR A 8 70.57 -27.60 -17.01
CA THR A 8 69.58 -26.68 -17.61
C THR A 8 68.58 -27.59 -18.36
N PHE A 9 67.26 -27.39 -18.26
CA PHE A 9 66.29 -27.33 -19.38
C PHE A 9 64.85 -27.22 -18.84
N PHE A 10 64.17 -26.16 -19.28
CA PHE A 10 62.77 -25.81 -19.05
C PHE A 10 61.82 -26.71 -19.83
N PHE A 11 60.62 -27.00 -19.28
CA PHE A 11 59.36 -27.09 -20.05
C PHE A 11 58.13 -26.98 -19.12
N ILE A 12 57.40 -25.87 -19.24
CA ILE A 12 55.98 -25.64 -18.89
C ILE A 12 55.49 -24.54 -19.86
N PRO A 13 54.19 -24.31 -20.11
CA PRO A 13 53.06 -25.15 -20.58
C PRO A 13 52.62 -24.63 -21.98
N ILE A 14 51.38 -24.86 -22.45
CA ILE A 14 50.54 -23.84 -23.14
C ILE A 14 49.16 -24.40 -23.57
N LEU A 15 48.14 -23.58 -23.27
CA LEU A 15 46.74 -23.53 -23.70
C LEU A 15 46.64 -22.86 -25.10
N PHE A 16 45.77 -23.26 -26.02
CA PHE A 16 45.39 -22.34 -27.14
C PHE A 16 43.95 -22.50 -27.67
N ILE A 17 43.42 -21.33 -28.02
CA ILE A 17 42.07 -20.92 -28.46
C ILE A 17 42.13 -20.59 -29.99
N PHE A 18 40.95 -20.43 -30.62
CA PHE A 18 40.62 -19.72 -31.89
C PHE A 18 40.65 -20.57 -33.19
N LEU A 19 39.77 -20.40 -34.21
CA LEU A 19 39.30 -19.17 -34.87
C LEU A 19 37.96 -19.29 -35.64
N PHE A 20 37.34 -18.12 -35.84
CA PHE A 20 36.42 -17.62 -36.91
C PHE A 20 36.70 -18.14 -38.35
N SER A 21 35.75 -18.14 -39.31
CA SER A 21 35.30 -16.95 -40.08
C SER A 21 34.19 -17.27 -41.11
N LEU A 22 33.41 -16.23 -41.45
CA LEU A 22 32.36 -16.08 -42.48
C LEU A 22 32.76 -16.49 -43.93
N VAL A 23 31.76 -16.69 -44.82
CA VAL A 23 31.51 -15.87 -46.04
C VAL A 23 30.35 -16.43 -46.92
N ASN A 24 29.36 -15.55 -47.20
CA ASN A 24 28.47 -15.35 -48.38
C ASN A 24 27.69 -16.51 -49.03
N ALA A 25 26.59 -16.33 -49.76
CA ALA A 25 25.52 -15.33 -49.93
C ALA A 25 24.64 -15.89 -51.08
N ASP A 26 23.37 -15.46 -51.11
CA ASP A 26 22.48 -15.31 -52.28
C ASP A 26 21.67 -16.47 -52.88
N ASN A 27 20.35 -16.27 -52.74
CA ASN A 27 19.29 -16.26 -53.77
C ASN A 27 18.84 -17.57 -54.43
N ASN A 28 17.61 -18.01 -54.14
CA ASN A 28 16.42 -17.64 -54.93
C ASN A 28 15.13 -18.35 -54.46
N ASN A 29 14.09 -17.54 -54.26
CA ASN A 29 12.69 -17.70 -54.65
C ASN A 29 12.17 -19.10 -55.04
N THR A 30 11.05 -19.55 -54.46
CA THR A 30 9.70 -19.33 -55.04
C THR A 30 8.59 -19.94 -54.19
N VAL A 31 7.44 -19.28 -54.29
CA VAL A 31 6.13 -19.46 -53.65
C VAL A 31 5.27 -20.44 -54.46
N ASN A 32 4.47 -21.29 -53.81
CA ASN A 32 3.00 -21.41 -54.03
C ASN A 32 2.36 -22.63 -53.32
N ASP A 33 1.35 -22.31 -52.50
CA ASP A 33 -0.06 -22.76 -52.57
C ASP A 33 -0.38 -24.25 -52.81
N ASN A 34 -1.05 -24.89 -51.84
CA ASN A 34 -2.42 -25.41 -52.03
C ASN A 34 -2.98 -26.13 -50.78
N THR A 35 -4.24 -25.81 -50.54
CA THR A 35 -5.30 -26.43 -49.72
C THR A 35 -5.48 -27.94 -49.89
N ILE A 36 -5.82 -28.67 -48.81
CA ILE A 36 -6.65 -29.91 -48.85
C ILE A 36 -7.54 -30.00 -47.59
N ASN A 37 -8.80 -30.36 -47.84
CA ASN A 37 -9.92 -30.55 -46.92
C ASN A 37 -10.23 -32.06 -46.73
N ASN A 38 -10.70 -32.41 -45.52
CA ASN A 38 -11.78 -33.37 -45.16
C ASN A 38 -11.67 -34.90 -45.44
N TYR A 39 -11.98 -35.73 -44.41
CA TYR A 39 -12.75 -37.01 -44.39
C TYR A 39 -12.84 -37.49 -42.92
N THR A 40 -13.97 -37.40 -42.20
CA THR A 40 -15.09 -38.36 -42.05
C THR A 40 -14.71 -39.79 -41.64
N ILE A 41 -15.06 -40.19 -40.40
CA ILE A 41 -15.42 -41.58 -40.06
C ILE A 41 -16.65 -41.54 -39.15
N ASN A 42 -17.67 -42.29 -39.57
CA ASN A 42 -18.91 -42.61 -38.87
C ASN A 42 -18.90 -44.14 -38.73
N ASP A 43 -19.24 -44.70 -37.57
CA ASP A 43 -19.71 -46.08 -37.47
C ASP A 43 -20.58 -46.25 -36.21
N ASN A 44 -21.86 -46.45 -36.45
CA ASN A 44 -22.85 -46.96 -35.51
C ASN A 44 -22.94 -48.48 -35.67
N ILE A 45 -22.89 -49.25 -34.57
CA ILE A 45 -23.51 -50.59 -34.50
C ILE A 45 -24.25 -50.72 -33.16
N ILE A 46 -25.52 -51.12 -33.29
CA ILE A 46 -26.55 -51.39 -32.29
C ILE A 46 -26.28 -52.73 -31.59
N ASN A 47 -26.61 -52.83 -30.29
CA ASN A 47 -27.05 -54.09 -29.69
C ASN A 47 -28.11 -53.84 -28.60
N ASP A 48 -29.19 -54.61 -28.66
CA ASP A 48 -30.43 -54.51 -27.86
C ASP A 48 -30.55 -55.68 -26.87
N SER A 49 -31.22 -55.40 -25.73
CA SER A 49 -31.86 -56.29 -24.73
C SER A 49 -30.91 -57.04 -23.76
N THR A 50 -31.06 -57.01 -22.42
CA THR A 50 -32.26 -57.04 -21.55
C THR A 50 -32.01 -56.59 -20.09
N LEU A 51 -33.00 -55.88 -19.48
CA LEU A 51 -33.50 -55.89 -18.07
C LEU A 51 -32.57 -55.37 -16.94
N ASN A 52 -32.98 -54.59 -15.92
CA ASN A 52 -34.29 -54.24 -15.37
C ASN A 52 -34.17 -53.01 -14.42
N ASP A 53 -35.28 -52.28 -14.22
CA ASP A 53 -35.66 -51.40 -13.08
C ASP A 53 -34.81 -50.13 -12.83
N ASP A 54 -35.30 -48.88 -12.75
CA ASP A 54 -36.65 -48.31 -12.55
C ASP A 54 -36.77 -46.91 -13.21
N ASN A 55 -37.81 -46.76 -14.03
CA ASN A 55 -38.75 -45.63 -14.28
C ASN A 55 -38.35 -44.18 -13.85
N THR A 56 -38.15 -43.21 -14.77
CA THR A 56 -39.12 -42.37 -15.56
C THR A 56 -39.97 -41.44 -14.67
N VAL A 57 -40.17 -40.13 -14.91
CA VAL A 57 -40.64 -39.41 -16.11
C VAL A 57 -40.39 -37.91 -15.89
N ASP A 58 -40.04 -37.19 -16.95
CA ASP A 58 -40.26 -35.74 -17.11
C ASP A 58 -41.26 -35.55 -18.28
N ASP A 59 -41.89 -34.37 -18.34
CA ASP A 59 -42.87 -33.85 -19.34
C ASP A 59 -44.35 -33.81 -18.87
N ASP A 60 -44.87 -32.60 -18.64
CA ASP A 60 -45.79 -31.98 -19.61
C ASP A 60 -46.21 -30.54 -19.23
N ASP A 61 -46.12 -29.66 -20.23
CA ASP A 61 -46.50 -28.26 -20.29
C ASP A 61 -48.00 -27.96 -20.00
N GLY A 62 -48.30 -26.80 -19.40
CA GLY A 62 -49.68 -26.30 -19.28
C GLY A 62 -49.82 -24.83 -18.88
N ILE A 63 -49.88 -23.93 -19.86
CA ILE A 63 -50.22 -22.50 -19.74
C ILE A 63 -51.69 -22.31 -19.30
N ILE A 64 -51.96 -21.53 -18.25
CA ILE A 64 -53.26 -20.87 -17.99
C ILE A 64 -53.04 -19.42 -17.50
N ASP A 65 -53.70 -18.49 -18.18
CA ASP A 65 -53.76 -17.04 -17.92
C ASP A 65 -54.97 -16.66 -17.04
N ASN A 66 -54.80 -15.58 -16.27
CA ASN A 66 -55.80 -14.71 -15.63
C ASN A 66 -56.80 -15.33 -14.62
N SER A 67 -56.65 -15.00 -13.33
CA SER A 67 -57.67 -14.22 -12.58
C SER A 67 -57.34 -14.02 -11.10
N ILE A 68 -57.70 -12.83 -10.63
CA ILE A 68 -57.73 -12.35 -9.24
C ILE A 68 -58.49 -13.33 -8.34
N ILE A 69 -57.84 -13.83 -7.29
CA ILE A 69 -58.53 -14.40 -6.12
C ILE A 69 -58.07 -13.64 -4.88
N ASN A 70 -59.00 -12.88 -4.35
CA ASN A 70 -58.97 -12.24 -3.04
C ASN A 70 -59.60 -13.25 -2.08
N ASP A 71 -58.83 -13.87 -1.18
CA ASP A 71 -59.37 -14.28 0.10
C ASP A 71 -58.31 -14.65 1.15
N ASN A 72 -58.53 -14.06 2.33
CA ASN A 72 -57.86 -14.36 3.57
C ASN A 72 -58.05 -15.82 3.96
N THR A 73 -56.99 -16.62 3.95
CA THR A 73 -56.91 -17.80 4.83
C THR A 73 -55.45 -18.22 5.00
N ALA A 74 -54.97 -18.16 6.24
CA ALA A 74 -53.73 -18.77 6.66
C ALA A 74 -53.82 -20.29 6.45
N VAL A 75 -52.91 -20.83 5.62
CA VAL A 75 -52.62 -22.25 5.57
C VAL A 75 -51.10 -22.38 5.53
N ASP A 76 -50.56 -22.67 6.71
CA ASP A 76 -49.30 -23.35 6.95
C ASP A 76 -49.23 -24.60 6.07
N ASN A 77 -48.26 -24.64 5.15
CA ASN A 77 -47.56 -25.86 4.72
C ASN A 77 -46.43 -25.48 3.76
N THR A 78 -45.23 -25.91 4.14
CA THR A 78 -44.02 -26.06 3.33
C THR A 78 -44.30 -26.72 1.97
N VAL A 79 -43.94 -26.05 0.87
CA VAL A 79 -43.80 -26.64 -0.46
C VAL A 79 -42.53 -26.09 -1.08
N ASP A 80 -41.52 -26.96 -1.19
CA ASP A 80 -40.40 -26.84 -2.14
C ASP A 80 -40.98 -26.96 -3.55
N ASP A 81 -40.71 -26.00 -4.43
CA ASP A 81 -40.62 -26.26 -5.87
C ASP A 81 -39.82 -25.15 -6.56
N ASP A 82 -38.79 -25.60 -7.29
CA ASP A 82 -37.89 -24.81 -8.11
C ASP A 82 -38.63 -24.19 -9.31
N GLY A 83 -38.82 -22.87 -9.30
CA GLY A 83 -39.46 -22.15 -10.41
C GLY A 83 -39.04 -20.68 -10.50
N ILE A 84 -38.40 -20.31 -11.61
CA ILE A 84 -38.03 -18.93 -11.94
C ILE A 84 -39.30 -18.09 -12.14
N ILE A 85 -39.51 -17.06 -11.31
CA ILE A 85 -40.54 -16.02 -11.53
C ILE A 85 -39.86 -14.78 -12.12
N ASP A 86 -40.21 -14.45 -13.37
CA ASP A 86 -39.90 -13.18 -14.02
C ASP A 86 -41.05 -12.17 -13.83
N ASN A 87 -40.69 -10.92 -13.52
CA ASN A 87 -41.50 -9.71 -13.48
C ASN A 87 -42.77 -9.68 -12.60
N SER A 88 -42.63 -9.22 -11.34
CA SER A 88 -43.64 -8.30 -10.75
C SER A 88 -43.11 -7.55 -9.52
N ILE A 89 -43.38 -6.24 -9.48
CA ILE A 89 -43.16 -5.33 -8.35
C ILE A 89 -44.04 -5.78 -7.16
N ILE A 90 -43.41 -6.15 -6.04
CA ILE A 90 -44.12 -6.33 -4.76
C ILE A 90 -43.89 -5.08 -3.92
N ASN A 91 -44.98 -4.36 -3.66
CA ASN A 91 -45.06 -3.28 -2.69
C ASN A 91 -46.02 -3.77 -1.61
N ASP A 92 -45.53 -4.22 -0.46
CA ASP A 92 -46.36 -4.22 0.74
C ASP A 92 -45.55 -4.25 2.05
N ASN A 93 -46.00 -3.39 2.96
CA ASN A 93 -45.52 -3.24 4.33
C ASN A 93 -45.96 -4.44 5.17
N THR A 94 -45.04 -5.31 5.58
CA THR A 94 -45.24 -6.17 6.75
C THR A 94 -43.91 -6.65 7.32
N ALA A 95 -43.70 -6.42 8.62
CA ALA A 95 -42.57 -6.93 9.39
C ALA A 95 -42.73 -8.44 9.63
N VAL A 96 -41.69 -9.23 9.34
CA VAL A 96 -41.50 -10.58 9.91
C VAL A 96 -40.03 -10.83 10.21
N ASP A 97 -39.85 -11.40 11.40
CA ASP A 97 -38.67 -11.85 12.12
C ASP A 97 -38.27 -13.30 11.71
N ASN A 98 -36.96 -13.57 11.71
CA ASN A 98 -36.22 -14.84 11.62
C ASN A 98 -35.84 -15.47 10.24
N THR A 99 -34.51 -15.54 10.06
CA THR A 99 -33.68 -16.68 9.59
C THR A 99 -34.06 -17.45 8.33
N VAL A 100 -33.27 -17.29 7.26
CA VAL A 100 -33.11 -18.26 6.16
C VAL A 100 -31.62 -18.40 5.84
N ASP A 101 -31.19 -19.65 5.71
CA ASP A 101 -29.85 -20.15 5.33
C ASP A 101 -29.93 -20.63 3.86
N ASP A 102 -28.79 -20.59 3.16
CA ASP A 102 -28.46 -21.07 1.79
C ASP A 102 -28.67 -20.19 0.53
N ASP A 103 -27.50 -19.84 -0.05
CA ASP A 103 -27.03 -19.99 -1.44
C ASP A 103 -27.96 -19.64 -2.62
N GLY A 104 -27.90 -18.36 -3.06
CA GLY A 104 -28.42 -17.93 -4.36
C GLY A 104 -27.80 -16.61 -4.84
N ILE A 105 -27.27 -16.59 -6.07
CA ILE A 105 -26.69 -15.42 -6.75
C ILE A 105 -27.82 -14.45 -7.15
N ILE A 106 -27.77 -13.20 -6.65
CA ILE A 106 -28.64 -12.10 -7.10
C ILE A 106 -27.84 -11.15 -8.01
N ASP A 107 -28.24 -11.03 -9.27
CA ASP A 107 -27.77 -10.01 -10.22
C ASP A 107 -28.77 -8.84 -10.26
N ASN A 108 -28.24 -7.62 -10.19
CA ASN A 108 -28.87 -6.32 -10.44
C ASN A 108 -30.29 -6.08 -9.88
N SER A 109 -30.36 -5.59 -8.63
CA SER A 109 -31.45 -4.70 -8.21
C SER A 109 -31.00 -3.69 -7.15
N ILE A 110 -31.35 -2.42 -7.38
CA ILE A 110 -31.14 -1.28 -6.48
C ILE A 110 -32.00 -1.46 -5.23
N ILE A 111 -31.37 -1.67 -4.07
CA ILE A 111 -32.05 -1.60 -2.77
C ILE A 111 -31.86 -0.19 -2.21
N ASN A 112 -32.97 0.47 -1.90
CA ASN A 112 -33.02 1.75 -1.21
C ASN A 112 -33.67 1.50 0.15
N ASP A 113 -32.87 1.28 1.19
CA ASP A 113 -33.38 1.13 2.56
C ASP A 113 -32.77 2.16 3.51
N ASN A 114 -33.67 2.95 4.09
CA ASN A 114 -33.46 3.79 5.26
C ASN A 114 -33.76 2.96 6.51
N THR A 115 -32.75 2.40 7.18
CA THR A 115 -32.90 1.98 8.58
C THR A 115 -31.60 2.13 9.37
N ALA A 116 -31.75 2.65 10.59
CA ALA A 116 -30.68 2.93 11.53
C ALA A 116 -29.96 1.65 11.98
N VAL A 117 -28.63 1.67 11.99
CA VAL A 117 -27.80 0.62 12.60
C VAL A 117 -27.49 1.01 14.04
N ASP A 118 -28.09 0.26 14.98
CA ASP A 118 -27.60 0.12 16.35
C ASP A 118 -26.62 -1.06 16.40
N ASN A 119 -25.60 -0.96 17.25
CA ASN A 119 -24.49 -1.89 17.33
C ASN A 119 -24.95 -3.30 17.75
N THR A 120 -24.45 -4.36 17.09
CA THR A 120 -23.74 -5.53 17.67
C THR A 120 -23.63 -6.71 16.67
N VAL A 121 -22.48 -7.43 16.72
CA VAL A 121 -22.20 -8.83 16.24
C VAL A 121 -21.92 -8.96 14.73
N ASP A 122 -21.02 -9.79 14.17
CA ASP A 122 -19.80 -10.59 14.50
C ASP A 122 -19.37 -11.16 13.11
N ASP A 123 -18.09 -11.47 12.93
CA ASP A 123 -17.46 -11.79 11.63
C ASP A 123 -18.05 -13.01 10.89
N ASP A 124 -18.20 -12.88 9.55
CA ASP A 124 -17.78 -13.84 8.51
C ASP A 124 -18.57 -13.60 7.19
N GLY A 125 -18.00 -12.81 6.25
CA GLY A 125 -18.58 -12.60 4.93
C GLY A 125 -17.68 -11.79 3.98
N ILE A 126 -17.35 -12.37 2.84
CA ILE A 126 -16.50 -11.79 1.78
C ILE A 126 -17.15 -10.52 1.20
N ILE A 127 -16.45 -9.38 1.30
CA ILE A 127 -16.84 -8.12 0.64
C ILE A 127 -16.10 -8.03 -0.69
N ASP A 128 -16.83 -8.11 -1.81
CA ASP A 128 -16.34 -7.76 -3.14
C ASP A 128 -16.84 -6.35 -3.53
N ASN A 129 -15.89 -5.48 -3.88
CA ASN A 129 -16.02 -4.24 -4.65
C ASN A 129 -17.12 -3.23 -4.29
N SER A 130 -17.12 -2.76 -3.04
CA SER A 130 -17.44 -1.35 -2.77
C SER A 130 -16.19 -0.68 -2.19
N ILE A 131 -15.80 0.45 -2.79
CA ILE A 131 -14.68 1.30 -2.37
C ILE A 131 -14.83 1.61 -0.88
N ILE A 132 -14.13 0.86 -0.03
CA ILE A 132 -13.88 1.22 1.35
C ILE A 132 -12.67 2.14 1.30
N ASN A 133 -12.95 3.44 1.34
CA ASN A 133 -11.93 4.46 1.56
C ASN A 133 -11.39 4.30 2.99
N ASP A 134 -10.32 3.53 3.12
CA ASP A 134 -9.51 3.42 4.33
C ASP A 134 -8.64 4.66 4.50
N ASN A 135 -9.32 5.73 4.90
CA ASN A 135 -8.83 6.81 5.76
C ASN A 135 -10.04 7.64 6.20
N THR A 136 -11.00 7.00 6.87
CA THR A 136 -12.03 7.72 7.60
C THR A 136 -12.21 7.18 9.01
N ALA A 137 -11.22 7.42 9.87
CA ALA A 137 -11.57 8.21 11.04
C ALA A 137 -11.67 9.67 10.57
N VAL A 138 -12.62 9.96 9.67
CA VAL A 138 -13.26 11.26 9.69
C VAL A 138 -13.98 11.17 11.00
N ASP A 139 -13.33 11.72 12.01
CA ASP A 139 -14.03 12.24 13.14
C ASP A 139 -15.19 13.04 12.54
N ASN A 140 -16.39 12.44 12.53
CA ASN A 140 -17.64 13.14 12.29
C ASN A 140 -17.88 14.08 13.49
N THR A 141 -16.87 14.85 13.89
CA THR A 141 -17.08 16.15 14.48
C THR A 141 -17.61 17.04 13.38
N SER A 142 -18.90 16.84 13.12
CA SER A 142 -19.77 17.73 12.39
C SER A 142 -19.54 19.15 12.94
N ASN A 143 -18.74 19.92 12.21
CA ASN A 143 -18.39 21.29 12.52
C ASN A 143 -19.27 22.22 11.68
N ASP A 144 -19.36 23.48 12.10
CA ASP A 144 -20.03 24.52 11.32
C ASP A 144 -19.38 24.63 9.94
N GLY A 145 -20.19 24.64 8.89
CA GLY A 145 -19.67 24.59 7.53
C GLY A 145 -20.76 24.69 6.48
N PHE A 146 -20.38 24.56 5.21
CA PHE A 146 -21.34 24.47 4.13
C PHE A 146 -21.95 23.06 4.07
N TYR A 147 -23.22 23.01 3.69
CA TYR A 147 -24.00 21.80 3.48
C TYR A 147 -24.65 21.88 2.10
N LEU A 148 -24.70 20.75 1.41
CA LEU A 148 -25.53 20.54 0.23
C LEU A 148 -26.96 20.27 0.68
N VAL A 149 -27.91 21.07 0.19
CA VAL A 149 -29.35 20.90 0.42
C VAL A 149 -30.04 20.65 -0.92
N VAL A 150 -30.78 19.56 -1.03
CA VAL A 150 -31.54 19.18 -2.22
C VAL A 150 -33.00 19.58 -2.01
N VAL A 151 -33.53 20.45 -2.87
CA VAL A 151 -34.91 20.94 -2.79
C VAL A 151 -35.70 20.53 -4.01
N SER A 152 -36.80 19.78 -3.79
CA SER A 152 -37.73 19.38 -4.84
C SER A 152 -38.52 20.59 -5.35
N LYS A 153 -38.69 20.70 -6.67
CA LYS A 153 -39.52 21.74 -7.30
C LYS A 153 -40.99 21.38 -7.42
N THR A 154 -41.34 20.10 -7.25
CA THR A 154 -42.70 19.62 -7.49
C THR A 154 -43.17 18.71 -6.37
N VAL A 155 -44.43 18.88 -5.96
CA VAL A 155 -45.12 17.91 -5.10
C VAL A 155 -46.17 17.18 -5.91
N GLU A 156 -46.25 15.87 -5.72
CA GLU A 156 -47.37 15.08 -6.21
C GLU A 156 -48.54 15.18 -5.23
N VAL A 157 -49.58 15.89 -5.65
CA VAL A 157 -50.81 16.08 -4.86
C VAL A 157 -51.91 15.19 -5.43
N ILE A 158 -52.40 14.26 -4.61
CA ILE A 158 -53.55 13.44 -4.94
C ILE A 158 -54.81 14.29 -4.74
N THR A 159 -55.46 14.64 -5.84
CA THR A 159 -56.75 15.34 -5.79
C THR A 159 -57.85 14.41 -5.26
N SER A 160 -58.96 14.98 -4.79
CA SER A 160 -60.13 14.25 -4.23
C SER A 160 -60.72 13.18 -5.16
N ASN A 161 -60.29 13.12 -6.43
CA ASN A 161 -60.72 12.16 -7.44
C ASN A 161 -59.63 11.12 -7.78
N GLY A 162 -58.56 11.00 -6.99
CA GLY A 162 -57.47 10.04 -7.19
C GLY A 162 -56.46 10.41 -8.29
N ILE A 163 -56.56 11.61 -8.87
CA ILE A 163 -55.61 12.08 -9.90
C ILE A 163 -54.41 12.73 -9.21
N VAL A 164 -53.22 12.20 -9.48
CA VAL A 164 -51.93 12.80 -9.09
C VAL A 164 -51.67 14.02 -9.97
N LYS A 165 -51.57 15.21 -9.35
CA LYS A 165 -51.14 16.45 -10.03
C LYS A 165 -49.81 16.89 -9.48
N ARG A 166 -48.88 17.25 -10.38
CA ARG A 166 -47.64 17.95 -10.00
C ARG A 166 -47.95 19.42 -9.78
N GLN A 167 -47.63 19.89 -8.57
CA GLN A 167 -47.73 21.30 -8.20
C GLN A 167 -46.32 21.87 -8.04
N ASP A 168 -46.01 22.94 -8.76
CA ASP A 168 -44.74 23.65 -8.65
C ASP A 168 -44.64 24.37 -7.29
N ILE A 169 -43.47 24.30 -6.68
CA ILE A 169 -43.16 24.89 -5.38
C ILE A 169 -42.33 26.14 -5.60
N ASP A 170 -42.65 27.18 -4.84
CA ASP A 170 -41.79 28.36 -4.77
C ASP A 170 -40.60 28.08 -3.86
N VAL A 171 -39.49 27.63 -4.46
CA VAL A 171 -38.22 27.35 -3.78
C VAL A 171 -37.69 28.58 -3.02
N ASN A 172 -38.11 29.79 -3.37
CA ASN A 172 -37.78 31.00 -2.61
C ASN A 172 -38.28 30.95 -1.17
N PHE A 173 -39.42 30.33 -0.93
CA PHE A 173 -39.95 30.17 0.41
C PHE A 173 -38.99 29.35 1.28
N ILE A 174 -38.49 28.24 0.74
CA ILE A 174 -37.55 27.33 1.41
C ILE A 174 -36.18 28.01 1.64
N ILE A 175 -35.66 28.74 0.64
CA ILE A 175 -34.43 29.53 0.79
C ILE A 175 -34.55 30.53 1.95
N ASN A 176 -35.68 31.24 2.02
CA ASN A 176 -35.92 32.24 3.07
C ASN A 176 -36.12 31.57 4.44
N GLU A 177 -36.81 30.43 4.49
CA GLU A 177 -37.03 29.66 5.73
C GLU A 177 -35.70 29.16 6.32
N ILE A 178 -34.83 28.57 5.49
CA ILE A 178 -33.48 28.14 5.93
C ILE A 178 -32.66 29.35 6.37
N ASN A 179 -32.73 30.47 5.64
CA ASN A 179 -32.01 31.69 5.99
C ASN A 179 -32.46 32.27 7.34
N GLU A 180 -33.77 32.33 7.61
CA GLU A 180 -34.32 32.77 8.90
C GLU A 180 -33.95 31.82 10.04
N LEU A 181 -33.95 30.51 9.77
CA LEU A 181 -33.51 29.49 10.72
C LEU A 181 -32.04 29.72 11.14
N ILE A 182 -31.16 30.01 10.19
CA ILE A 182 -29.75 30.37 10.46
C ILE A 182 -29.69 31.68 11.27
N MET A 183 -30.38 32.72 10.82
CA MET A 183 -30.37 34.05 11.45
C MET A 183 -30.85 34.04 12.91
N THR A 184 -31.83 33.20 13.23
CA THR A 184 -32.40 33.09 14.58
C THR A 184 -31.52 32.27 15.52
N ASN A 185 -30.56 31.50 15.00
CA ASN A 185 -29.70 30.59 15.77
C ASN A 185 -28.20 30.89 15.57
N ILE A 186 -27.83 32.14 15.25
CA ILE A 186 -26.42 32.54 15.01
C ILE A 186 -25.52 32.23 16.21
N ASP A 187 -26.04 32.32 17.43
CA ASP A 187 -25.35 32.05 18.69
C ASP A 187 -25.06 30.55 18.91
N THR A 188 -25.67 29.66 18.13
CA THR A 188 -25.43 28.21 18.20
C THR A 188 -24.22 27.75 17.37
N PHE A 189 -23.64 28.64 16.55
CA PHE A 189 -22.43 28.37 15.78
C PHE A 189 -21.19 28.52 16.67
N LYS A 190 -20.26 27.58 16.56
CA LYS A 190 -18.93 27.60 17.19
C LYS A 190 -18.11 28.83 16.76
N ASN A 191 -18.28 29.33 15.53
CA ASN A 191 -17.62 30.54 15.06
C ASN A 191 -18.59 31.59 14.47
N PRO A 192 -19.23 32.42 15.31
CA PRO A 192 -20.14 33.47 14.84
C PRO A 192 -19.47 34.55 13.99
N GLU A 193 -18.16 34.77 14.11
CA GLU A 193 -17.42 35.75 13.31
C GLU A 193 -17.37 35.36 11.82
N ALA A 194 -17.29 34.05 11.53
CA ALA A 194 -17.35 33.54 10.15
C ALA A 194 -18.68 33.88 9.45
N LEU A 195 -19.79 33.90 10.18
CA LEU A 195 -21.09 34.31 9.63
C LEU A 195 -21.12 35.82 9.30
N GLU A 196 -20.47 36.66 10.10
CA GLU A 196 -20.38 38.10 9.82
C GLU A 196 -19.47 38.40 8.61
N GLU A 197 -18.37 37.65 8.44
CA GLU A 197 -17.54 37.71 7.23
C GLU A 197 -18.33 37.29 5.98
N LEU A 198 -19.07 36.18 6.04
CA LEU A 198 -19.93 35.72 4.94
C LEU A 198 -20.99 36.76 4.56
N LYS A 199 -21.63 37.42 5.54
CA LYS A 199 -22.58 38.53 5.26
C LYS A 199 -21.91 39.67 4.50
N GLN A 200 -20.69 40.05 4.89
CA GLN A 200 -19.94 41.15 4.27
C GLN A 200 -19.46 40.79 2.86
N GLU A 201 -18.89 39.60 2.66
CA GLU A 201 -18.48 39.13 1.34
C GLU A 201 -19.65 39.09 0.35
N ASN A 202 -20.81 38.61 0.79
CA ASN A 202 -21.99 38.48 -0.07
C ASN A 202 -22.66 39.83 -0.33
N ALA A 203 -22.50 40.82 0.54
CA ALA A 203 -22.89 42.20 0.24
C ALA A 203 -22.06 42.79 -0.92
N LEU A 204 -20.80 42.37 -1.07
CA LEU A 204 -19.87 42.82 -2.12
C LEU A 204 -20.04 42.06 -3.45
N LYS A 205 -20.38 40.76 -3.42
CA LYS A 205 -20.58 39.90 -4.60
C LYS A 205 -21.86 40.19 -5.42
N LYS A 206 -22.76 41.08 -4.95
CA LYS A 206 -24.02 41.51 -5.63
C LYS A 206 -23.88 42.15 -7.03
N ARG A 207 -22.70 42.10 -7.68
CA ARG A 207 -22.40 42.78 -8.96
C ARG A 207 -21.94 41.89 -10.12
N GLN A 208 -21.92 40.55 -10.00
CA GLN A 208 -21.54 39.67 -11.11
C GLN A 208 -22.68 38.72 -11.54
N THR A 209 -23.10 38.88 -12.81
CA THR A 209 -23.88 37.99 -13.69
C THR A 209 -24.71 36.86 -13.03
N ASP A 210 -25.98 37.16 -12.74
CA ASP A 210 -26.93 36.28 -12.04
C ASP A 210 -27.49 35.15 -12.94
N LYS A 211 -26.83 33.99 -12.98
CA LYS A 211 -27.38 32.75 -13.56
C LYS A 211 -28.57 32.17 -12.75
N PHE A 212 -28.79 32.70 -11.55
CA PHE A 212 -29.80 32.30 -10.56
C PHE A 212 -30.65 33.50 -10.08
N SER A 213 -30.88 34.50 -10.95
CA SER A 213 -31.61 35.74 -10.61
C SER A 213 -33.06 35.54 -10.17
N GLU A 214 -33.65 34.38 -10.48
CA GLU A 214 -35.00 33.99 -10.09
C GLU A 214 -35.14 33.57 -8.62
N PHE A 215 -34.02 33.34 -7.93
CA PHE A 215 -33.98 32.92 -6.53
C PHE A 215 -33.68 34.09 -5.56
N SER A 216 -34.20 33.95 -4.34
CA SER A 216 -34.08 34.92 -3.27
C SER A 216 -32.63 35.09 -2.86
N LYS A 217 -32.19 36.34 -2.73
CA LYS A 217 -30.83 36.67 -2.30
C LYS A 217 -30.72 36.50 -0.79
N SER A 218 -30.22 35.36 -0.35
CA SER A 218 -29.89 35.07 1.06
C SER A 218 -28.41 35.39 1.35
N SER A 219 -28.11 35.64 2.63
CA SER A 219 -26.75 35.86 3.11
C SER A 219 -25.98 34.57 3.39
N PHE A 220 -26.67 33.43 3.46
CA PHE A 220 -26.12 32.15 3.93
C PHE A 220 -26.56 30.93 3.12
N VAL A 221 -27.56 31.08 2.25
CA VAL A 221 -28.14 30.02 1.43
C VAL A 221 -28.03 30.44 -0.03
N PHE A 222 -27.37 29.62 -0.85
CA PHE A 222 -27.02 29.97 -2.22
C PHE A 222 -27.49 28.88 -3.18
N PRO A 223 -28.28 29.20 -4.22
CA PRO A 223 -28.55 28.26 -5.29
C PRO A 223 -27.26 27.98 -6.07
N ILE A 224 -26.91 26.70 -6.21
CA ILE A 224 -25.70 26.24 -6.90
C ILE A 224 -26.01 25.45 -8.17
N ALA A 225 -27.19 24.81 -8.26
CA ALA A 225 -27.69 24.17 -9.48
C ALA A 225 -29.22 24.24 -9.58
N ASN A 226 -29.72 24.27 -10.80
CA ASN A 226 -31.14 24.36 -11.12
C ASN A 226 -31.46 23.33 -12.21
N THR A 227 -32.00 22.17 -11.83
CA THR A 227 -32.31 21.07 -12.75
C THR A 227 -33.79 21.12 -13.14
N GLN A 228 -34.29 20.12 -13.87
CA GLN A 228 -35.70 20.08 -14.24
C GLN A 228 -36.61 19.87 -13.02
N ASN A 229 -36.20 19.05 -12.05
CA ASN A 229 -37.03 18.63 -10.92
C ASN A 229 -36.56 19.19 -9.57
N GLU A 230 -35.33 19.68 -9.46
CA GLU A 230 -34.73 20.06 -8.17
C GLU A 230 -33.92 21.36 -8.28
N VAL A 231 -33.69 21.97 -7.13
CA VAL A 231 -32.72 23.05 -6.92
C VAL A 231 -31.75 22.59 -5.85
N LEU A 232 -30.45 22.65 -6.19
CA LEU A 232 -29.39 22.40 -5.22
C LEU A 232 -29.00 23.72 -4.58
N LEU A 233 -28.99 23.74 -3.24
CA LEU A 233 -28.57 24.88 -2.44
C LEU A 233 -27.29 24.52 -1.67
N SER A 234 -26.41 25.50 -1.51
CA SER A 234 -25.34 25.48 -0.52
C SER A 234 -25.77 26.34 0.66
N ALA A 235 -25.84 25.77 1.86
CA ALA A 235 -26.25 26.48 3.08
C ALA A 235 -25.16 26.37 4.17
N TYR A 236 -24.83 27.48 4.83
CA TYR A 236 -23.91 27.45 5.97
C TYR A 236 -24.65 27.05 7.26
N LEU A 237 -24.43 25.83 7.74
CA LEU A 237 -25.18 25.22 8.85
C LEU A 237 -24.23 24.65 9.91
N ASN A 238 -24.79 24.42 11.09
CA ASN A 238 -24.23 23.52 12.08
C ASN A 238 -25.04 22.21 12.08
N PRO A 239 -24.58 21.16 12.76
CA PRO A 239 -25.18 19.82 12.69
C PRO A 239 -26.63 19.79 13.20
N ASN A 240 -26.93 20.58 14.22
CA ASN A 240 -28.28 20.69 14.78
C ASN A 240 -29.23 21.34 13.77
N LEU A 241 -28.80 22.42 13.12
CA LEU A 241 -29.59 23.09 12.09
C LEU A 241 -29.71 22.25 10.83
N ALA A 242 -28.70 21.47 10.45
CA ALA A 242 -28.79 20.53 9.34
C ALA A 242 -29.92 19.51 9.52
N ASN A 243 -30.08 18.97 10.74
CA ASN A 243 -31.21 18.10 11.07
C ASN A 243 -32.56 18.82 10.99
N ASN A 244 -32.62 20.10 11.38
CA ASN A 244 -33.84 20.90 11.23
C ASN A 244 -34.17 21.14 9.74
N VAL A 245 -33.17 21.42 8.91
CA VAL A 245 -33.32 21.65 7.47
C VAL A 245 -33.81 20.39 6.76
N LYS A 246 -33.35 19.19 7.15
CA LYS A 246 -33.89 17.90 6.62
C LYS A 246 -35.39 17.74 6.83
N ASN A 247 -35.96 18.37 7.85
CA ASN A 247 -37.39 18.26 8.19
C ASN A 247 -38.26 19.34 7.52
N ILE A 248 -37.69 20.27 6.76
CA ILE A 248 -38.45 21.27 6.01
C ILE A 248 -39.16 20.57 4.84
N PRO A 249 -40.47 20.79 4.63
CA PRO A 249 -41.18 20.22 3.49
C PRO A 249 -40.43 20.49 2.18
N ASN A 250 -40.27 19.44 1.37
CA ASN A 250 -39.63 19.48 0.06
C ASN A 250 -38.11 19.63 0.05
N VAL A 251 -37.46 19.55 1.22
CA VAL A 251 -36.04 19.21 1.31
C VAL A 251 -35.91 17.69 1.25
N GLU A 252 -35.30 17.17 0.18
CA GLU A 252 -35.09 15.73 -0.03
C GLU A 252 -33.81 15.23 0.64
N GLY A 253 -32.84 16.12 0.85
CA GLY A 253 -31.58 15.78 1.50
C GLY A 253 -30.83 17.02 2.00
N CYS A 254 -30.05 16.82 3.07
CA CYS A 254 -29.11 17.82 3.59
C CYS A 254 -27.86 17.09 4.12
N ALA A 255 -26.72 17.31 3.50
CA ALA A 255 -25.45 16.66 3.84
C ALA A 255 -24.32 17.68 3.95
N PRO A 256 -23.33 17.49 4.84
CA PRO A 256 -22.17 18.37 4.89
C PRO A 256 -21.45 18.39 3.54
N ASP A 257 -20.86 19.53 3.21
CA ASP A 257 -20.01 19.66 2.03
C ASP A 257 -18.80 18.71 2.14
N ILE A 258 -18.37 18.18 1.01
CA ILE A 258 -17.26 17.25 0.92
C ILE A 258 -16.09 17.97 0.25
N GLU A 259 -15.00 18.15 0.98
CA GLU A 259 -13.79 18.73 0.42
C GLU A 259 -13.23 17.79 -0.66
N LEU A 260 -13.06 18.30 -1.87
CA LEU A 260 -12.43 17.55 -2.95
C LEU A 260 -10.92 17.64 -2.83
N GLU A 261 -10.26 16.51 -2.58
CA GLU A 261 -8.80 16.43 -2.59
C GLU A 261 -8.29 16.29 -4.03
N ALA A 262 -7.41 17.19 -4.45
CA ALA A 262 -6.62 17.00 -5.67
C ALA A 262 -5.40 16.14 -5.33
N TYR A 263 -5.46 14.84 -5.65
CA TYR A 263 -4.31 13.97 -5.49
C TYR A 263 -3.24 14.29 -6.53
N ASN A 264 -2.00 14.43 -6.07
CA ASN A 264 -0.83 14.62 -6.94
C ASN A 264 -0.30 13.28 -7.52
N TYR A 265 -1.08 12.20 -7.38
CA TYR A 265 -0.74 10.84 -7.75
C TYR A 265 -1.97 10.10 -8.28
N ASN A 266 -1.75 8.96 -8.94
CA ASN A 266 -2.80 8.11 -9.49
C ASN A 266 -2.71 6.70 -8.86
N VAL A 267 -3.68 6.34 -8.01
CA VAL A 267 -3.70 5.05 -7.31
C VAL A 267 -3.73 3.87 -8.28
N ASP A 268 -4.52 3.95 -9.35
CA ASP A 268 -4.67 2.85 -10.32
C ASP A 268 -3.35 2.56 -11.04
N GLU A 269 -2.58 3.61 -11.35
CA GLU A 269 -1.24 3.43 -11.93
C GLU A 269 -0.26 2.80 -10.94
N ILE A 270 -0.34 3.14 -9.65
CA ILE A 270 0.47 2.51 -8.61
C ILE A 270 0.10 1.03 -8.51
N LYS A 271 -1.19 0.69 -8.35
CA LYS A 271 -1.66 -0.70 -8.28
C LYS A 271 -1.24 -1.50 -9.51
N LEU A 272 -1.31 -0.89 -10.70
CA LEU A 272 -0.85 -1.53 -11.94
C LEU A 272 0.66 -1.78 -11.96
N GLU A 273 1.48 -0.85 -11.47
CA GLU A 273 2.94 -1.02 -11.38
C GLU A 273 3.32 -2.07 -10.34
N THR A 274 2.75 -1.98 -9.14
CA THR A 274 3.21 -2.74 -7.97
C THR A 274 2.48 -4.07 -7.79
N GLN A 275 1.31 -4.23 -8.41
CA GLN A 275 0.38 -5.33 -8.16
C GLN A 275 -0.06 -5.41 -6.69
N TRP A 276 -0.08 -4.28 -5.99
CA TRP A 276 -0.65 -4.21 -4.64
C TRP A 276 -2.17 -4.23 -4.70
N GLU A 277 -2.80 -4.93 -3.76
CA GLU A 277 -4.26 -4.96 -3.62
C GLU A 277 -4.79 -3.55 -3.32
N GLU A 278 -4.20 -2.91 -2.29
CA GLU A 278 -4.55 -1.56 -1.85
C GLU A 278 -3.31 -0.70 -1.60
N VAL A 279 -3.44 0.61 -1.81
CA VAL A 279 -2.35 1.58 -1.69
C VAL A 279 -2.65 2.53 -0.55
N SER A 280 -1.76 2.55 0.44
CA SER A 280 -1.76 3.58 1.48
C SER A 280 -0.59 4.53 1.29
N LEU A 281 -0.74 5.74 1.83
CA LEU A 281 0.32 6.72 1.86
C LEU A 281 0.41 7.40 3.22
N LYS A 282 1.57 7.98 3.48
CA LYS A 282 1.75 8.94 4.57
C LYS A 282 2.81 9.95 4.18
N ASN A 283 2.78 11.11 4.83
CA ASN A 283 3.88 12.05 4.73
C ASN A 283 5.14 11.37 5.28
N GLY A 284 6.07 11.06 4.38
CA GLY A 284 7.31 10.40 4.70
C GLY A 284 8.41 11.44 4.94
N SER A 285 9.40 11.06 5.75
CA SER A 285 10.70 11.72 5.64
C SER A 285 11.33 11.43 4.26
N TYR A 286 12.36 12.19 3.89
CA TYR A 286 13.17 11.89 2.71
C TYR A 286 13.68 10.44 2.68
N SER A 287 13.90 9.84 3.86
CA SER A 287 14.35 8.46 4.01
C SER A 287 13.30 7.40 3.68
N LEU A 288 12.00 7.69 3.86
CA LEU A 288 10.94 6.76 3.46
C LEU A 288 10.47 7.01 2.03
N SER A 289 10.27 8.27 1.65
CA SER A 289 9.82 8.61 0.29
C SER A 289 10.77 8.11 -0.79
N ALA A 290 12.09 8.12 -0.54
CA ALA A 290 13.07 7.59 -1.49
C ALA A 290 12.90 6.08 -1.79
N LEU A 291 12.21 5.34 -0.91
CA LEU A 291 11.96 3.91 -1.06
C LEU A 291 10.73 3.61 -1.92
N SER A 292 9.90 4.61 -2.23
CA SER A 292 8.66 4.45 -2.99
C SER A 292 8.58 5.44 -4.15
N GLN A 293 9.72 5.90 -4.63
CA GLN A 293 9.87 6.77 -5.80
C GLN A 293 10.97 6.18 -6.67
N GLY A 294 10.84 6.34 -7.99
CA GLY A 294 11.97 6.17 -8.90
C GLY A 294 13.04 7.24 -8.70
N LYS A 295 14.11 7.19 -9.50
CA LYS A 295 15.15 8.23 -9.47
C LYS A 295 14.55 9.59 -9.81
N PHE A 296 14.50 10.47 -8.82
CA PHE A 296 14.03 11.83 -9.00
C PHE A 296 14.99 12.64 -9.88
N ASP A 297 14.43 13.46 -10.76
CA ASP A 297 15.17 14.46 -11.53
C ASP A 297 14.39 15.77 -11.58
N LYS A 298 14.91 16.82 -10.92
CA LYS A 298 14.36 18.19 -10.97
C LYS A 298 14.21 18.80 -12.37
N ASN A 299 14.86 18.25 -13.39
CA ASN A 299 14.67 18.66 -14.78
C ASN A 299 13.45 18.01 -15.45
N LEU A 300 12.89 16.97 -14.84
CA LEU A 300 11.73 16.23 -15.33
C LEU A 300 10.48 16.47 -14.48
N VAL A 301 10.67 16.73 -13.18
CA VAL A 301 9.60 16.86 -12.19
C VAL A 301 9.81 18.13 -11.36
N GLY A 302 8.74 18.90 -11.15
CA GLY A 302 8.81 20.27 -10.61
C GLY A 302 9.10 20.36 -9.11
N MET A 303 8.73 19.36 -8.33
CA MET A 303 8.98 19.27 -6.89
C MET A 303 9.03 17.81 -6.47
N TYR A 304 10.01 17.45 -5.63
CA TYR A 304 10.12 16.12 -5.04
C TYR A 304 8.90 15.84 -4.14
N ASP A 305 8.34 14.66 -4.29
CA ASP A 305 7.21 14.19 -3.49
C ASP A 305 7.73 13.43 -2.25
N THR A 306 7.47 13.98 -1.07
CA THR A 306 7.91 13.42 0.21
C THR A 306 6.97 12.35 0.74
N ASN A 307 5.91 11.97 0.02
CA ASN A 307 5.05 10.88 0.45
C ASN A 307 5.76 9.53 0.34
N TYR A 308 5.51 8.68 1.34
CA TYR A 308 5.84 7.26 1.29
C TYR A 308 4.58 6.49 0.91
N TYR A 309 4.62 5.80 -0.23
CA TYR A 309 3.54 4.94 -0.72
C TYR A 309 3.90 3.49 -0.44
N TYR A 310 2.97 2.71 0.09
CA TYR A 310 3.20 1.34 0.54
C TYR A 310 1.91 0.52 0.41
N PRO A 311 2.00 -0.82 0.35
CA PRO A 311 0.81 -1.65 0.36
C PRO A 311 0.05 -1.46 1.67
N SER A 312 -1.29 -1.34 1.61
CA SER A 312 -2.13 -1.08 2.78
C SER A 312 -2.07 -2.19 3.84
N THR A 313 -1.60 -3.38 3.46
CA THR A 313 -1.29 -4.46 4.40
C THR A 313 -0.24 -4.04 5.42
N ALA A 314 0.70 -3.15 5.06
CA ALA A 314 1.63 -2.47 5.98
C ALA A 314 2.32 -3.37 7.03
N GLY A 315 2.59 -4.64 6.67
CA GLY A 315 3.22 -5.64 7.52
C GLY A 315 2.29 -6.41 8.46
N GLU A 316 0.97 -6.28 8.31
CA GLU A 316 -0.05 -6.99 9.08
C GLU A 316 0.17 -8.51 9.06
N GLY A 317 0.05 -9.15 10.23
CA GLY A 317 0.29 -10.58 10.40
C GLY A 317 1.75 -11.03 10.32
N ILE A 318 2.70 -10.09 10.17
CA ILE A 318 4.15 -10.37 10.19
C ILE A 318 4.75 -9.98 11.54
N ASN A 319 5.52 -10.88 12.12
CA ASN A 319 6.23 -10.69 13.38
C ASN A 319 7.60 -10.07 13.12
N ILE A 320 7.82 -8.83 13.55
CA ILE A 320 9.15 -8.22 13.59
C ILE A 320 9.73 -8.43 15.00
N ILE A 321 10.68 -9.35 15.12
CA ILE A 321 11.42 -9.62 16.35
C ILE A 321 12.68 -8.75 16.37
N VAL A 322 12.71 -7.77 17.27
CA VAL A 322 13.86 -6.89 17.46
C VAL A 322 14.73 -7.42 18.60
N ILE A 323 16.00 -7.70 18.30
CA ILE A 323 16.99 -8.13 19.30
C ILE A 323 17.99 -7.01 19.56
N ASP A 324 17.95 -6.42 20.75
CA ASP A 324 18.80 -5.29 21.15
C ASP A 324 19.04 -5.28 22.66
N ARG A 325 19.52 -4.19 23.24
CA ARG A 325 19.84 -4.07 24.67
C ARG A 325 18.62 -3.81 25.53
N SER A 326 17.72 -2.94 25.08
CA SER A 326 16.58 -2.45 25.88
C SER A 326 15.53 -1.74 25.04
N PHE A 327 14.30 -1.75 25.57
CA PHE A 327 13.10 -1.32 24.88
C PHE A 327 12.15 -0.57 25.82
N THR A 328 11.70 0.61 25.39
CA THR A 328 10.67 1.40 26.07
C THR A 328 9.51 1.64 25.11
N LEU A 329 8.56 0.70 25.09
CA LEU A 329 7.47 0.65 24.10
C LEU A 329 6.20 1.39 24.55
N THR A 330 6.30 2.29 25.54
CA THR A 330 5.15 3.02 26.12
C THR A 330 4.73 4.25 25.33
N HIS A 331 5.45 4.62 24.27
CA HIS A 331 5.11 5.76 23.42
C HIS A 331 3.90 5.46 22.53
N THR A 332 3.05 6.45 22.28
CA THR A 332 1.80 6.29 21.49
C THR A 332 2.03 5.78 20.07
N GLN A 333 3.20 5.99 19.48
CA GLN A 333 3.56 5.45 18.17
C GLN A 333 3.56 3.91 18.10
N PHE A 334 3.62 3.26 19.26
CA PHE A 334 3.54 1.81 19.36
C PHE A 334 2.09 1.35 19.49
N LEU A 335 1.17 2.22 19.90
CA LEU A 335 -0.26 1.90 19.98
C LEU A 335 -0.84 1.75 18.57
N ASN A 336 -1.31 0.55 18.28
CA ASN A 336 -2.09 0.17 17.11
C ASN A 336 -2.89 -1.08 17.53
N GLU A 337 -4.21 -1.05 17.36
CA GLU A 337 -5.12 -2.10 17.81
C GLU A 337 -5.04 -3.36 16.92
N ASP A 338 -4.57 -3.22 15.68
CA ASP A 338 -4.49 -4.30 14.69
C ASP A 338 -3.24 -5.19 14.84
N ARG A 339 -2.48 -5.06 15.94
CA ARG A 339 -1.23 -5.80 16.15
C ARG A 339 -0.88 -6.08 17.61
N GLU A 340 -0.01 -7.06 17.81
CA GLU A 340 0.57 -7.39 19.11
C GLU A 340 1.92 -6.69 19.33
N ILE A 341 2.14 -6.21 20.57
CA ILE A 341 3.45 -5.78 21.05
C ILE A 341 3.82 -6.55 22.30
N LYS A 342 4.97 -7.24 22.25
CA LYS A 342 5.41 -8.12 23.33
C LYS A 342 6.89 -8.00 23.63
N CYS A 343 7.20 -7.95 24.92
CA CYS A 343 8.54 -8.26 25.40
C CYS A 343 8.62 -9.77 25.61
N ILE A 344 9.35 -10.47 24.73
CA ILE A 344 9.34 -11.93 24.70
C ILE A 344 10.46 -12.55 25.53
N ALA A 345 11.61 -11.86 25.70
CA ALA A 345 12.66 -12.36 26.57
C ALA A 345 13.68 -11.30 27.04
N ASN A 346 14.26 -11.56 28.22
CA ASN A 346 15.51 -10.96 28.68
C ASN A 346 16.63 -12.02 28.67
N VAL A 347 17.76 -11.74 28.03
CA VAL A 347 18.88 -12.68 27.91
C VAL A 347 20.16 -12.12 28.53
N ALA A 348 20.66 -12.81 29.56
CA ALA A 348 21.89 -12.45 30.23
C ALA A 348 22.66 -13.68 30.70
N ASN A 349 23.98 -13.68 30.45
CA ASN A 349 24.89 -14.76 30.83
C ASN A 349 24.45 -16.14 30.28
N GLY A 350 23.88 -16.16 29.06
CA GLY A 350 23.33 -17.36 28.42
C GLY A 350 21.99 -17.84 28.98
N ASN A 351 21.44 -17.19 30.00
CA ASN A 351 20.12 -17.53 30.55
C ASN A 351 19.04 -16.68 29.89
N ILE A 352 17.89 -17.30 29.63
CA ILE A 352 16.72 -16.67 29.03
C ILE A 352 15.61 -16.61 30.09
N ASP A 353 15.10 -15.41 30.34
CA ASP A 353 13.84 -15.19 31.04
C ASP A 353 12.77 -14.91 29.99
N PHE A 354 11.83 -15.86 29.81
CA PHE A 354 10.78 -15.83 28.78
C PHE A 354 9.52 -15.06 29.21
N ASN A 355 9.42 -14.62 30.46
CA ASN A 355 8.30 -13.82 30.93
C ASN A 355 8.77 -12.61 31.73
N PRO A 356 9.65 -11.78 31.15
CA PRO A 356 10.12 -10.59 31.83
C PRO A 356 8.98 -9.59 31.97
N LEU A 357 8.91 -8.92 33.11
CA LEU A 357 7.96 -7.81 33.29
C LEU A 357 8.24 -6.68 32.30
N THR A 358 9.52 -6.44 31.98
CA THR A 358 9.98 -5.44 31.02
C THR A 358 11.27 -5.86 30.31
N CYS A 359 11.44 -5.42 29.06
CA CYS A 359 12.67 -5.61 28.29
C CYS A 359 13.67 -4.47 28.56
N HIS A 360 14.12 -4.33 29.83
CA HIS A 360 14.93 -3.20 30.33
C HIS A 360 16.26 -3.65 30.97
N LEU A 361 17.16 -4.26 30.20
CA LEU A 361 18.50 -4.66 30.71
C LEU A 361 19.55 -3.51 30.79
N ASP A 362 19.34 -2.42 30.06
CA ASP A 362 20.13 -1.19 30.01
C ASP A 362 19.20 0.00 29.72
N PRO A 363 18.45 0.49 30.73
CA PRO A 363 17.41 1.52 30.53
C PRO A 363 17.96 2.87 30.07
N THR A 364 19.28 3.09 30.18
CA THR A 364 19.93 4.30 29.67
C THR A 364 20.11 4.28 28.15
N ASN A 365 19.98 3.11 27.53
CA ASN A 365 20.13 2.90 26.12
C ASN A 365 18.77 2.64 25.46
N GLN A 366 18.42 3.50 24.51
CA GLN A 366 17.13 3.44 23.80
C GLN A 366 17.31 3.04 22.33
N HIS A 367 18.43 2.40 21.99
CA HIS A 367 18.74 1.97 20.63
C HIS A 367 17.67 0.99 20.11
N GLY A 368 17.38 -0.08 20.83
CA GLY A 368 16.31 -1.03 20.49
C GLY A 368 14.93 -0.38 20.33
N THR A 369 14.54 0.51 21.24
CA THR A 369 13.30 1.31 21.13
C THR A 369 13.21 2.06 19.81
N LYS A 370 14.31 2.71 19.40
CA LYS A 370 14.37 3.45 18.12
C LYS A 370 14.26 2.50 16.94
N MET A 371 14.94 1.35 16.97
CA MET A 371 14.87 0.38 15.88
C MET A 371 13.45 -0.15 15.69
N ALA A 372 12.76 -0.51 16.77
CA ALA A 372 11.36 -0.92 16.73
C ALA A 372 10.45 0.20 16.16
N ALA A 373 10.69 1.45 16.54
CA ALA A 373 9.94 2.59 16.03
C ALA A 373 10.16 2.85 14.54
N ILE A 374 11.39 2.70 14.05
CA ILE A 374 11.75 2.91 12.63
C ILE A 374 11.25 1.76 11.75
N ALA A 375 11.23 0.53 12.29
CA ALA A 375 10.69 -0.62 11.57
C ALA A 375 9.16 -0.56 11.48
N ALA A 376 8.48 -0.34 12.61
CA ALA A 376 7.03 -0.56 12.72
C ALA A 376 6.24 0.53 13.48
N GLY A 377 6.84 1.64 13.91
CA GLY A 377 6.08 2.72 14.55
C GLY A 377 5.00 3.31 13.64
N THR A 378 3.84 3.69 14.19
CA THR A 378 2.72 4.24 13.40
C THR A 378 3.03 5.57 12.74
N ILE A 379 3.94 6.36 13.34
CA ILE A 379 4.37 7.66 12.80
C ILE A 379 5.34 7.45 11.62
N ASN A 380 6.58 7.03 11.91
CA ASN A 380 7.67 6.96 10.93
C ASN A 380 8.15 5.53 10.61
N GLY A 381 7.42 4.50 11.04
CA GLY A 381 7.77 3.10 10.75
C GLY A 381 7.49 2.72 9.30
N SER A 382 8.23 1.77 8.74
CA SER A 382 7.97 1.30 7.36
C SER A 382 6.79 0.33 7.30
N ALA A 383 6.56 -0.46 8.37
CA ALA A 383 5.49 -1.45 8.49
C ALA A 383 4.62 -1.20 9.73
N SER A 384 3.71 -0.23 9.67
CA SER A 384 2.95 0.25 10.83
C SER A 384 1.95 -0.76 11.40
N LYS A 385 1.62 -1.84 10.67
CA LYS A 385 0.71 -2.91 11.11
C LYS A 385 1.43 -4.21 11.53
N SER A 386 2.76 -4.29 11.44
CA SER A 386 3.50 -5.46 11.94
C SER A 386 3.46 -5.59 13.45
N ASN A 387 3.38 -6.83 13.93
CA ASN A 387 3.60 -7.17 15.33
C ASN A 387 5.04 -6.83 15.74
N ILE A 388 5.23 -6.33 16.97
CA ILE A 388 6.53 -5.95 17.49
C ILE A 388 6.88 -6.84 18.68
N TYR A 389 7.78 -7.77 18.47
CA TYR A 389 8.33 -8.60 19.55
C TYR A 389 9.75 -8.17 19.87
N THR A 390 10.12 -8.19 21.15
CA THR A 390 11.43 -7.70 21.60
C THR A 390 12.15 -8.70 22.48
N ILE A 391 13.43 -8.92 22.17
CA ILE A 391 14.37 -9.64 23.04
C ILE A 391 15.43 -8.64 23.48
N ALA A 392 15.44 -8.32 24.76
CA ALA A 392 16.53 -7.54 25.36
C ALA A 392 17.66 -8.48 25.76
N MET A 393 18.90 -8.14 25.42
CA MET A 393 20.08 -8.90 25.82
C MET A 393 21.27 -8.03 26.21
N LYS A 394 22.13 -8.56 27.09
CA LYS A 394 23.50 -8.01 27.22
C LYS A 394 24.28 -8.36 25.96
N LEU A 395 24.93 -7.39 25.30
CA LEU A 395 25.63 -7.63 24.03
C LEU A 395 26.88 -8.51 24.19
N THR A 396 26.70 -9.81 24.02
CA THR A 396 27.76 -10.81 23.90
C THR A 396 27.36 -11.85 22.86
N SER A 397 28.34 -12.54 22.26
CA SER A 397 28.07 -13.62 21.29
C SER A 397 27.19 -14.73 21.87
N ILE A 398 27.45 -15.13 23.12
CA ILE A 398 26.68 -16.17 23.83
C ILE A 398 25.21 -15.77 23.97
N ASN A 399 24.93 -14.52 24.37
CA ASN A 399 23.55 -14.06 24.51
C ASN A 399 22.87 -13.89 23.15
N LEU A 400 23.61 -13.49 22.12
CA LEU A 400 23.07 -13.41 20.76
C LEU A 400 22.65 -14.79 20.24
N ILE A 401 23.52 -15.80 20.35
CA ILE A 401 23.20 -17.19 19.97
C ILE A 401 22.00 -17.70 20.79
N SER A 402 21.97 -17.43 22.10
CA SER A 402 20.83 -17.83 22.96
C SER A 402 19.53 -17.14 22.56
N SER A 403 19.59 -15.87 22.17
CA SER A 403 18.42 -15.09 21.71
C SER A 403 17.89 -15.62 20.39
N LEU A 404 18.76 -15.90 19.43
CA LEU A 404 18.39 -16.49 18.14
C LEU A 404 17.82 -17.90 18.31
N ASN A 405 18.40 -18.71 19.20
CA ASN A 405 17.87 -20.04 19.51
C ASN A 405 16.48 -19.96 20.14
N ALA A 406 16.25 -19.01 21.07
CA ALA A 406 14.92 -18.77 21.64
C ALA A 406 13.88 -18.43 20.57
N VAL A 407 14.26 -17.62 19.58
CA VAL A 407 13.39 -17.36 18.42
C VAL A 407 13.14 -18.66 17.66
N LEU A 408 14.20 -19.38 17.29
CA LEU A 408 14.11 -20.61 16.51
C LEU A 408 13.19 -21.65 17.15
N THR A 409 13.25 -21.82 18.47
CA THR A 409 12.50 -22.87 19.17
C THR A 409 11.08 -22.47 19.51
N ASP A 410 10.85 -21.22 19.91
CA ASP A 410 9.61 -20.84 20.61
C ASP A 410 8.80 -19.70 19.95
N TYR A 411 9.42 -18.87 19.09
CA TYR A 411 8.76 -17.66 18.56
C TYR A 411 8.78 -17.51 17.04
N ALA A 412 9.59 -18.30 16.33
CA ALA A 412 9.63 -18.29 14.88
C ALA A 412 8.34 -18.90 14.32
N GLU A 413 7.49 -18.03 13.78
CA GLU A 413 6.41 -18.45 12.90
C GLU A 413 6.94 -18.59 11.47
N PRO A 414 6.85 -19.80 10.87
CA PRO A 414 7.39 -20.04 9.55
C PRO A 414 6.85 -19.07 8.50
N TYR A 415 7.73 -18.48 7.70
CA TYR A 415 7.41 -17.53 6.63
C TYR A 415 6.67 -16.25 7.08
N LYS A 416 6.53 -16.02 8.39
CA LYS A 416 5.85 -14.84 8.97
C LYS A 416 6.72 -14.08 9.97
N THR A 417 8.02 -14.36 10.01
CA THR A 417 8.93 -13.77 11.00
C THR A 417 10.10 -13.06 10.33
N VAL A 418 10.34 -11.82 10.75
CA VAL A 418 11.51 -11.01 10.41
C VAL A 418 12.29 -10.72 11.69
N ILE A 419 13.57 -11.07 11.73
CA ILE A 419 14.46 -10.69 12.82
C ILE A 419 15.24 -9.44 12.43
N LEU A 420 15.14 -8.39 13.25
CA LEU A 420 15.91 -7.16 13.11
C LEU A 420 17.07 -7.17 14.11
N MET A 421 18.30 -7.13 13.58
CA MET A 421 19.52 -6.99 14.38
C MET A 421 20.39 -5.84 13.88
N ALA A 422 20.29 -4.71 14.57
CA ALA A 422 21.15 -3.55 14.36
C ALA A 422 22.43 -3.62 15.21
N ILE A 423 23.02 -4.81 15.30
CA ILE A 423 24.17 -5.15 16.15
C ILE A 423 25.11 -6.08 15.39
N GLY A 424 26.41 -5.99 15.68
CA GLY A 424 27.41 -6.84 15.07
C GLY A 424 28.79 -6.59 15.66
N ASN A 425 29.74 -7.45 15.32
CA ASN A 425 31.14 -7.31 15.71
C ASN A 425 32.06 -7.92 14.65
N ALA A 426 33.30 -7.43 14.61
CA ALA A 426 34.36 -8.03 13.80
C ALA A 426 35.01 -9.18 14.58
N TYR A 427 35.07 -10.35 13.96
CA TYR A 427 35.68 -11.57 14.50
C TYR A 427 36.95 -11.93 13.73
N SER A 428 37.98 -12.39 14.42
CA SER A 428 39.20 -12.87 13.77
C SER A 428 38.99 -14.24 13.13
N THR A 429 39.49 -14.40 11.90
CA THR A 429 39.50 -15.70 11.22
C THR A 429 40.70 -16.57 11.57
N GLU A 430 41.57 -16.10 12.48
CA GLU A 430 42.76 -16.82 12.93
C GLU A 430 42.68 -17.28 14.40
N LYS A 431 41.73 -16.74 15.18
CA LYS A 431 41.54 -17.12 16.58
C LYS A 431 40.51 -18.24 16.70
N GLU A 432 40.91 -19.36 17.29
CA GLU A 432 40.05 -20.53 17.49
C GLU A 432 38.75 -20.19 18.25
N ASP A 433 38.84 -19.36 19.30
CA ASP A 433 37.67 -18.92 20.06
C ASP A 433 36.67 -18.11 19.19
N ASP A 434 37.17 -17.22 18.34
CA ASP A 434 36.33 -16.41 17.43
C ASP A 434 35.69 -17.30 16.36
N LEU A 435 36.43 -18.26 15.81
CA LEU A 435 35.93 -19.23 14.82
C LEU A 435 34.79 -20.09 15.40
N LEU A 436 34.89 -20.51 16.65
CA LEU A 436 33.82 -21.26 17.32
C LEU A 436 32.54 -20.41 17.45
N HIS A 437 32.68 -19.13 17.82
CA HIS A 437 31.53 -18.22 17.88
C HIS A 437 30.91 -17.97 16.51
N ILE A 438 31.73 -17.82 15.47
CA ILE A 438 31.27 -17.69 14.09
C ILE A 438 30.47 -18.93 13.68
N GLU A 439 31.04 -20.12 13.85
CA GLU A 439 30.41 -21.40 13.46
C GLU A 439 29.03 -21.56 14.11
N LYS A 440 28.95 -21.36 15.44
CA LYS A 440 27.69 -21.55 16.18
C LYS A 440 26.65 -20.47 15.89
N LEU A 441 27.08 -19.25 15.55
CA LEU A 441 26.18 -18.20 15.10
C LEU A 441 25.63 -18.50 13.69
N ASP A 442 26.48 -18.97 12.78
CA ASP A 442 26.09 -19.29 11.41
C ASP A 442 25.13 -20.49 11.36
N GLU A 443 25.35 -21.52 12.20
CA GLU A 443 24.44 -22.67 12.35
C GLU A 443 23.02 -22.25 12.74
N VAL A 444 22.85 -21.39 13.75
CA VAL A 444 21.49 -20.96 14.16
C VAL A 444 20.84 -20.04 13.12
N LEU A 445 21.62 -19.21 12.42
CA LEU A 445 21.13 -18.38 11.31
C LEU A 445 20.65 -19.25 10.14
N TYR A 446 21.40 -20.31 9.81
CA TYR A 446 20.99 -21.29 8.81
C TYR A 446 19.66 -21.97 9.19
N GLU A 447 19.52 -22.44 10.43
CA GLU A 447 18.29 -23.11 10.89
C GLU A 447 17.07 -22.18 10.90
N LEU A 448 17.24 -20.91 11.31
CA LEU A 448 16.20 -19.89 11.20
C LEU A 448 15.77 -19.69 9.75
N ASN A 449 16.74 -19.62 8.84
CA ASN A 449 16.47 -19.47 7.42
C ASN A 449 15.69 -20.65 6.83
N GLN A 450 16.00 -21.89 7.26
CA GLN A 450 15.24 -23.08 6.84
C GLN A 450 13.77 -23.05 7.29
N LYS A 451 13.44 -22.32 8.35
CA LYS A 451 12.05 -22.06 8.77
C LYS A 451 11.39 -20.89 8.01
N GLY A 452 12.07 -20.26 7.06
CA GLY A 452 11.55 -19.09 6.37
C GLY A 452 11.58 -17.81 7.21
N VAL A 453 12.45 -17.75 8.23
CA VAL A 453 12.71 -16.51 8.96
C VAL A 453 13.69 -15.66 8.16
N ILE A 454 13.33 -14.39 7.92
CA ILE A 454 14.23 -13.44 7.27
C ILE A 454 15.00 -12.66 8.33
N VAL A 455 16.33 -12.70 8.27
CA VAL A 455 17.20 -12.05 9.26
C VAL A 455 17.86 -10.82 8.63
N VAL A 456 17.45 -9.64 9.07
CA VAL A 456 17.94 -8.35 8.54
C VAL A 456 18.96 -7.76 9.50
N VAL A 457 20.15 -7.43 8.97
CA VAL A 457 21.30 -7.06 9.79
C VAL A 457 21.99 -5.79 9.26
N ALA A 458 22.53 -4.98 10.18
CA ALA A 458 23.29 -3.79 9.81
C ALA A 458 24.72 -4.15 9.36
N ALA A 459 25.21 -3.51 8.30
CA ALA A 459 26.58 -3.70 7.83
C ALA A 459 27.66 -3.18 8.81
N GLY A 460 27.33 -2.15 9.59
CA GLY A 460 28.24 -1.51 10.55
C GLY A 460 28.72 -0.12 10.11
N ASN A 461 29.32 0.62 11.05
CA ASN A 461 29.69 2.03 10.89
C ASN A 461 31.22 2.27 11.00
N SER A 462 32.05 1.27 10.67
CA SER A 462 33.50 1.31 10.84
C SER A 462 34.30 1.70 9.59
N LYS A 463 33.64 1.99 8.45
CA LYS A 463 34.29 2.26 7.15
C LYS A 463 35.13 1.11 6.59
N SER A 464 34.99 -0.07 7.17
CA SER A 464 35.75 -1.26 6.83
C SER A 464 34.98 -2.12 5.84
N ASP A 465 35.68 -3.04 5.20
CA ASP A 465 35.04 -4.08 4.43
C ASP A 465 34.39 -5.08 5.41
N VAL A 466 33.24 -5.65 5.05
CA VAL A 466 32.54 -6.68 5.85
C VAL A 466 33.45 -7.91 5.98
N ASN A 467 34.14 -8.26 4.90
CA ASN A 467 35.24 -9.22 4.86
C ASN A 467 36.57 -8.47 4.69
N ASP A 468 37.25 -8.19 5.79
CA ASP A 468 38.56 -7.54 5.81
C ASP A 468 39.66 -8.61 5.74
N GLU A 469 40.05 -8.95 4.52
CA GLU A 469 41.06 -9.97 4.26
C GLU A 469 42.47 -9.57 4.74
N GLU A 470 42.76 -8.27 4.83
CA GLU A 470 44.06 -7.76 5.28
C GLU A 470 44.23 -7.98 6.77
N ASN A 471 43.23 -7.59 7.57
CA ASN A 471 43.26 -7.72 9.02
C ASN A 471 42.73 -9.08 9.51
N LYS A 472 42.33 -9.97 8.59
CA LYS A 472 41.76 -11.30 8.90
C LYS A 472 40.52 -11.18 9.79
N LEU A 473 39.66 -10.22 9.47
CA LEU A 473 38.43 -9.94 10.22
C LEU A 473 37.19 -10.16 9.35
N LYS A 474 36.14 -10.73 9.94
CA LYS A 474 34.81 -10.83 9.33
C LYS A 474 33.78 -10.20 10.25
N SER A 475 32.96 -9.30 9.72
CA SER A 475 31.90 -8.63 10.46
C SER A 475 30.65 -9.51 10.50
N TYR A 476 30.40 -10.17 11.63
CA TYR A 476 29.19 -10.97 11.83
C TYR A 476 28.15 -10.20 12.64
N PRO A 477 26.84 -10.40 12.36
CA PRO A 477 26.28 -11.42 11.46
C PRO A 477 26.25 -11.05 9.96
N CYS A 478 26.53 -9.82 9.55
CA CYS A 478 26.46 -9.36 8.15
C CYS A 478 27.22 -10.24 7.13
N TYR A 479 28.37 -10.80 7.50
CA TYR A 479 29.13 -11.69 6.62
C TYR A 479 28.39 -13.00 6.28
N SER A 480 27.44 -13.44 7.12
CA SER A 480 26.70 -14.69 6.90
C SER A 480 25.79 -14.57 5.67
N ASN A 481 25.85 -15.58 4.79
CA ASN A 481 24.96 -15.69 3.64
C ASN A 481 23.48 -15.95 4.04
N HIS A 482 23.21 -16.23 5.30
CA HIS A 482 21.87 -16.47 5.86
C HIS A 482 21.22 -15.20 6.43
N THR A 483 21.79 -14.04 6.11
CA THR A 483 21.27 -12.73 6.52
C THR A 483 21.16 -11.78 5.35
N LEU A 484 20.20 -10.87 5.39
CA LEU A 484 20.11 -9.72 4.52
C LEU A 484 20.96 -8.58 5.11
N CYS A 485 22.16 -8.36 4.59
CA CYS A 485 23.05 -7.32 5.12
C CYS A 485 22.80 -5.96 4.47
N VAL A 486 22.54 -4.95 5.31
CA VAL A 486 22.10 -3.62 4.89
C VAL A 486 23.17 -2.55 5.16
N GLY A 487 23.64 -1.91 4.09
CA GLY A 487 24.50 -0.73 4.15
C GLY A 487 23.72 0.58 4.14
N SER A 488 24.43 1.69 4.33
CA SER A 488 23.83 3.02 4.46
C SER A 488 24.18 3.94 3.30
N MET A 489 23.19 4.74 2.90
CA MET A 489 23.39 5.90 2.02
C MET A 489 22.79 7.17 2.66
N ASP A 490 23.23 8.33 2.19
CA ASP A 490 22.70 9.64 2.55
C ASP A 490 21.77 10.15 1.44
N VAL A 491 20.59 10.65 1.84
CA VAL A 491 19.68 11.43 0.99
C VAL A 491 19.89 12.91 1.31
N ASN A 492 20.23 13.72 0.31
CA ASN A 492 20.38 15.16 0.51
C ASN A 492 18.99 15.84 0.52
N GLU A 493 18.52 16.25 1.70
CA GLU A 493 17.22 16.91 1.86
C GLU A 493 17.16 18.28 1.12
N ASN A 494 18.30 18.91 0.84
CA ASN A 494 18.37 20.18 0.11
C ASN A 494 18.43 20.00 -1.42
N ASP A 495 18.89 18.84 -1.89
CA ASP A 495 18.90 18.48 -3.31
C ASP A 495 18.51 17.00 -3.46
N PRO A 496 17.20 16.68 -3.53
CA PRO A 496 16.72 15.30 -3.56
C PRO A 496 17.09 14.53 -4.85
N ASN A 497 17.83 15.16 -5.77
CA ASN A 497 18.51 14.49 -6.88
C ASN A 497 19.75 13.69 -6.42
N GLU A 498 20.30 13.97 -5.24
CA GLU A 498 21.61 13.48 -4.81
C GLU A 498 21.47 12.38 -3.75
N TYR A 499 21.80 11.14 -4.16
CA TYR A 499 22.03 10.02 -3.26
C TYR A 499 23.52 9.71 -3.23
N SER A 500 24.09 9.57 -2.04
CA SER A 500 25.53 9.27 -1.91
C SER A 500 25.79 8.17 -0.88
N PHE A 501 26.79 7.35 -1.14
CA PHE A 501 27.21 6.30 -0.20
C PHE A 501 27.66 6.92 1.11
N HIS A 502 27.13 6.42 2.24
CA HIS A 502 27.47 7.01 3.52
C HIS A 502 28.90 6.66 3.92
N ASN A 503 29.74 7.67 4.13
CA ASN A 503 31.18 7.49 4.37
C ASN A 503 31.50 6.64 5.63
N THR A 504 30.59 6.48 6.59
CA THR A 504 30.83 5.57 7.74
C THR A 504 30.41 4.12 7.51
N SER A 505 29.60 3.84 6.48
CA SER A 505 29.06 2.51 6.21
C SER A 505 30.17 1.51 5.93
N CYS A 506 30.06 0.31 6.50
CA CYS A 506 30.78 -0.85 6.01
C CYS A 506 30.35 -1.17 4.57
N ARG A 507 31.21 -1.91 3.86
CA ARG A 507 31.12 -2.12 2.42
C ARG A 507 31.63 -3.51 2.03
N GLY A 508 31.51 -3.86 0.76
CA GLY A 508 31.95 -5.14 0.22
C GLY A 508 30.80 -5.92 -0.43
N PRO A 509 31.12 -7.07 -1.05
CA PRO A 509 30.15 -7.86 -1.81
C PRO A 509 29.07 -8.50 -0.93
N GLU A 510 29.31 -8.62 0.38
CA GLU A 510 28.37 -9.12 1.38
C GLU A 510 27.24 -8.13 1.68
N VAL A 511 27.39 -6.83 1.36
CA VAL A 511 26.30 -5.86 1.48
C VAL A 511 25.29 -6.12 0.36
N ASP A 512 24.07 -6.51 0.73
CA ASP A 512 23.03 -6.88 -0.21
C ASP A 512 22.29 -5.67 -0.77
N ILE A 513 22.05 -4.66 0.06
CA ILE A 513 21.29 -3.47 -0.32
C ILE A 513 21.69 -2.24 0.50
N LEU A 514 21.48 -1.05 -0.06
CA LEU A 514 21.74 0.24 0.56
C LEU A 514 20.42 0.96 0.85
N THR A 515 20.30 1.51 2.06
CA THR A 515 19.07 2.17 2.53
C THR A 515 19.43 3.50 3.21
N PRO A 516 18.60 4.55 3.13
CA PRO A 516 18.82 5.81 3.85
C PRO A 516 19.11 5.60 5.33
N ASN A 517 20.04 6.37 5.89
CA ASN A 517 20.50 6.20 7.28
C ASN A 517 19.95 7.25 8.27
N ARG A 518 19.42 8.37 7.75
CA ARG A 518 19.05 9.56 8.52
C ARG A 518 17.57 9.50 8.83
N VAL A 519 17.21 9.28 10.08
CA VAL A 519 15.80 9.15 10.45
C VAL A 519 15.49 10.02 11.65
N THR A 520 14.43 10.82 11.53
CA THR A 520 13.81 11.51 12.66
C THR A 520 12.86 10.54 13.35
N VAL A 521 13.20 10.17 14.58
CA VAL A 521 12.46 9.21 15.38
C VAL A 521 11.91 9.90 16.62
N THR A 522 10.65 9.60 16.92
CA THR A 522 10.01 9.98 18.19
C THR A 522 9.99 8.74 19.07
N TYR A 523 10.21 8.85 20.38
CA TYR A 523 10.13 7.73 21.32
C TYR A 523 10.08 8.23 22.77
N ASN A 524 9.72 7.36 23.70
CA ASN A 524 9.85 7.62 25.13
C ASN A 524 11.19 7.06 25.63
N ASN A 525 12.02 7.88 26.27
CA ASN A 525 13.31 7.44 26.80
C ASN A 525 13.24 6.85 28.23
N GLY A 526 12.05 6.61 28.74
CA GLY A 526 11.77 6.20 30.13
C GLY A 526 11.38 7.36 31.05
N SER A 527 11.54 8.61 30.62
CA SER A 527 11.17 9.80 31.42
C SER A 527 10.35 10.82 30.66
N LYS A 528 10.63 11.02 29.37
CA LYS A 528 9.91 11.97 28.52
C LYS A 528 9.87 11.49 27.07
N ASN A 529 8.94 12.05 26.32
CA ASN A 529 8.91 11.90 24.88
C ASN A 529 10.03 12.76 24.26
N ILE A 530 10.79 12.15 23.35
CA ILE A 530 11.91 12.75 22.62
C ILE A 530 11.63 12.59 21.13
N THR A 531 11.88 13.64 20.35
CA THR A 531 12.01 13.57 18.91
C THR A 531 13.42 14.00 18.54
N GLU A 532 14.15 13.14 17.83
CA GLU A 532 15.52 13.44 17.41
C GLU A 532 15.87 12.78 16.07
N THR A 533 16.82 13.38 15.36
CA THR A 533 17.39 12.79 14.14
C THR A 533 18.59 11.93 14.49
N THR A 534 18.58 10.69 14.04
CA THR A 534 19.64 9.70 14.26
C THR A 534 20.26 9.27 12.93
N LEU A 535 21.47 8.71 13.00
CA LEU A 535 22.26 8.28 11.84
C LEU A 535 22.88 6.92 12.10
N GLY A 536 22.94 6.08 11.07
CA GLY A 536 23.75 4.86 11.05
C GLY A 536 23.09 3.70 10.31
N THR A 537 23.88 2.67 10.04
CA THR A 537 23.41 1.41 9.43
C THR A 537 22.32 0.71 10.24
N SER A 538 22.23 0.99 11.54
CA SER A 538 21.10 0.58 12.39
C SER A 538 19.76 1.06 11.84
N ASN A 539 19.67 2.33 11.44
CA ASN A 539 18.44 2.90 10.88
C ASN A 539 18.12 2.29 9.51
N SER A 540 19.15 2.14 8.66
CA SER A 540 19.03 1.49 7.35
C SER A 540 18.51 0.05 7.50
N CYS A 541 19.05 -0.71 8.45
CA CYS A 541 18.58 -2.06 8.80
C CYS A 541 17.12 -2.06 9.26
N ALA A 542 16.73 -1.14 10.15
CA ALA A 542 15.36 -1.07 10.67
C ALA A 542 14.31 -0.71 9.60
N ILE A 543 14.62 0.26 8.74
CA ILE A 543 13.78 0.57 7.57
C ILE A 543 13.60 -0.67 6.71
N THR A 544 14.71 -1.34 6.38
CA THR A 544 14.69 -2.51 5.49
C THR A 544 13.88 -3.66 6.08
N ALA A 545 14.00 -3.92 7.39
CA ALA A 545 13.19 -4.94 8.06
C ALA A 545 11.68 -4.65 7.98
N GLY A 546 11.29 -3.37 8.10
CA GLY A 546 9.90 -2.98 7.88
C GLY A 546 9.46 -3.16 6.43
N VAL A 547 10.25 -2.74 5.44
CA VAL A 547 9.92 -2.97 4.02
C VAL A 547 9.82 -4.47 3.68
N VAL A 548 10.71 -5.30 4.23
CA VAL A 548 10.61 -6.77 4.11
C VAL A 548 9.27 -7.26 4.69
N ALA A 549 8.86 -6.77 5.86
CA ALA A 549 7.58 -7.14 6.44
C ALA A 549 6.38 -6.69 5.58
N THR A 550 6.42 -5.50 4.98
CA THR A 550 5.34 -5.05 4.07
C THR A 550 5.25 -5.93 2.82
N ILE A 551 6.39 -6.41 2.30
CA ILE A 551 6.39 -7.33 1.14
C ILE A 551 5.80 -8.68 1.56
N MET A 552 6.19 -9.21 2.73
CA MET A 552 5.68 -10.49 3.22
C MET A 552 4.17 -10.44 3.54
N SER A 553 3.67 -9.33 4.06
CA SER A 553 2.23 -9.16 4.34
C SER A 553 1.39 -8.98 3.10
N GLU A 554 1.96 -8.40 2.04
CA GLU A 554 1.26 -8.20 0.77
C GLU A 554 1.12 -9.53 0.02
N TYR A 555 2.20 -10.29 -0.11
CA TYR A 555 2.18 -11.56 -0.84
C TYR A 555 2.02 -12.75 0.12
N LYS A 556 0.90 -12.79 0.86
CA LYS A 556 0.62 -13.78 1.94
C LYS A 556 0.73 -15.25 1.48
N SER A 557 0.50 -15.53 0.19
CA SER A 557 0.60 -16.88 -0.39
C SER A 557 2.05 -17.30 -0.71
N THR A 558 3.01 -16.38 -0.65
CA THR A 558 4.41 -16.61 -1.00
C THR A 558 5.21 -16.97 0.24
N ASN A 559 5.77 -18.19 0.24
CA ASN A 559 6.71 -18.63 1.27
C ASN A 559 8.09 -18.00 1.03
N PHE A 560 8.29 -16.78 1.52
CA PHE A 560 9.56 -16.07 1.36
C PHE A 560 10.70 -16.77 2.10
N THR A 561 11.75 -17.11 1.34
CA THR A 561 13.07 -17.45 1.85
C THR A 561 13.99 -16.23 1.71
N ASP A 562 15.13 -16.22 2.41
CA ASP A 562 16.11 -15.13 2.25
C ASP A 562 16.59 -14.96 0.81
N THR A 563 16.79 -16.07 0.08
CA THR A 563 17.13 -16.00 -1.35
C THR A 563 16.01 -15.36 -2.18
N LEU A 564 14.75 -15.74 -1.94
CA LEU A 564 13.61 -15.17 -2.67
C LEU A 564 13.44 -13.68 -2.34
N MET A 565 13.57 -13.31 -1.06
CA MET A 565 13.48 -11.93 -0.62
C MET A 565 14.62 -11.08 -1.20
N LYS A 566 15.87 -11.54 -1.16
CA LYS A 566 17.01 -10.86 -1.80
C LYS A 566 16.80 -10.65 -3.30
N ASN A 567 16.27 -11.65 -4.00
CA ASN A 567 15.95 -11.53 -5.42
C ASN A 567 14.84 -10.51 -5.68
N TYR A 568 13.78 -10.52 -4.87
CA TYR A 568 12.69 -9.56 -4.94
C TYR A 568 13.20 -8.12 -4.73
N LEU A 569 14.00 -7.91 -3.67
CA LEU A 569 14.60 -6.62 -3.36
C LEU A 569 15.55 -6.13 -4.46
N ASN A 570 16.38 -7.01 -5.01
CA ASN A 570 17.29 -6.66 -6.11
C ASN A 570 16.52 -6.29 -7.39
N ALA A 571 15.46 -7.03 -7.73
CA ALA A 571 14.64 -6.75 -8.91
C ALA A 571 13.93 -5.39 -8.82
N ASN A 572 13.55 -4.98 -7.61
CA ASN A 572 12.85 -3.71 -7.36
C ASN A 572 13.77 -2.56 -6.94
N ALA A 573 15.05 -2.81 -6.65
CA ALA A 573 15.99 -1.77 -6.24
C ALA A 573 16.24 -0.75 -7.35
N LEU A 574 16.51 0.50 -6.98
CA LEU A 574 17.07 1.47 -7.93
C LEU A 574 18.55 1.19 -8.14
N GLN A 575 18.87 0.78 -9.37
CA GLN A 575 20.20 0.35 -9.79
C GLN A 575 21.09 1.56 -10.11
N ASP A 576 22.33 1.56 -9.59
CA ASP A 576 23.38 2.52 -9.95
C ASP A 576 23.01 4.01 -9.76
N VAL A 577 22.12 4.30 -8.81
CA VAL A 577 21.67 5.68 -8.53
C VAL A 577 22.46 6.38 -7.43
N ILE A 578 23.20 5.62 -6.61
CA ILE A 578 23.95 6.16 -5.48
C ILE A 578 25.37 6.51 -5.92
N GLU A 579 25.80 7.73 -5.64
CA GLU A 579 27.14 8.20 -5.95
C GLU A 579 28.17 7.69 -4.93
N ASN A 580 29.43 7.57 -5.37
CA ASN A 580 30.58 7.21 -4.52
C ASN A 580 30.47 5.83 -3.82
N VAL A 581 29.67 4.91 -4.38
CA VAL A 581 29.65 3.51 -3.92
C VAL A 581 30.99 2.84 -4.29
N PRO A 582 31.67 2.18 -3.33
CA PRO A 582 32.88 1.41 -3.61
C PRO A 582 32.64 0.34 -4.68
N SER A 583 33.59 0.14 -5.60
CA SER A 583 33.39 -0.73 -6.77
C SER A 583 33.12 -2.21 -6.46
N ASN A 584 33.48 -2.67 -5.26
CA ASN A 584 33.23 -4.02 -4.75
C ASN A 584 31.92 -4.13 -3.94
N THR A 585 31.10 -3.08 -3.91
CA THR A 585 29.83 -3.02 -3.17
C THR A 585 28.69 -2.86 -4.17
N LYS A 586 27.59 -3.60 -3.97
CA LYS A 586 26.42 -3.51 -4.85
C LYS A 586 25.79 -2.10 -4.76
N ASN A 587 25.56 -1.44 -5.88
CA ASN A 587 24.91 -0.13 -5.93
C ASN A 587 23.39 -0.29 -6.10
N LEU A 588 22.75 -0.79 -5.03
CA LEU A 588 21.33 -1.11 -4.99
C LEU A 588 20.67 -0.27 -3.92
N LEU A 589 19.88 0.74 -4.30
CA LEU A 589 19.03 1.46 -3.36
C LEU A 589 17.73 0.69 -3.15
N LEU A 590 17.41 0.36 -1.89
CA LEU A 590 16.13 -0.23 -1.51
C LEU A 590 14.95 0.57 -2.06
N ASN A 591 14.03 -0.12 -2.72
CA ASN A 591 12.73 0.40 -3.12
C ASN A 591 11.68 -0.71 -2.97
N ASN A 592 10.46 -0.35 -2.58
CA ASN A 592 9.39 -1.29 -2.24
C ASN A 592 8.59 -1.82 -3.44
N GLY A 593 8.94 -1.40 -4.66
CA GLY A 593 8.30 -1.81 -5.92
C GLY A 593 7.61 -0.67 -6.65
N LYS A 594 7.39 0.49 -6.01
CA LYS A 594 6.87 1.67 -6.69
C LYS A 594 8.00 2.53 -7.26
N HIS A 595 8.05 2.65 -8.58
CA HIS A 595 9.07 3.41 -9.33
C HIS A 595 8.51 4.64 -10.05
N ILE A 596 7.19 4.77 -10.24
CA ILE A 596 6.60 6.00 -10.80
C ILE A 596 7.02 7.19 -9.92
N VAL A 597 7.53 8.25 -10.55
CA VAL A 597 7.96 9.47 -9.86
C VAL A 597 6.84 10.50 -9.89
N TYR A 598 6.18 10.72 -8.74
CA TYR A 598 5.15 11.76 -8.61
C TYR A 598 5.75 13.11 -8.21
N SER A 599 5.00 14.18 -8.46
CA SER A 599 5.43 15.54 -8.18
C SER A 599 4.69 16.11 -6.98
N GLY A 600 5.42 16.62 -5.99
CA GLY A 600 4.80 17.28 -4.82
C GLY A 600 3.96 18.53 -5.17
N ASN A 601 4.11 19.09 -6.38
CA ASN A 601 3.32 20.23 -6.86
C ASN A 601 2.59 19.95 -8.19
N ASN A 602 2.43 18.68 -8.57
CA ASN A 602 1.76 18.23 -9.79
C ASN A 602 2.30 18.88 -11.09
N LYS A 603 3.60 19.19 -11.14
CA LYS A 603 4.24 19.75 -12.34
C LYS A 603 5.21 18.77 -12.95
N TYR A 604 4.94 18.41 -14.20
CA TYR A 604 5.77 17.52 -15.00
C TYR A 604 6.31 18.26 -16.21
N ILE A 605 7.63 18.20 -16.36
CA ILE A 605 8.38 18.79 -17.48
C ILE A 605 8.79 17.69 -18.46
N GLY A 606 9.02 16.48 -17.94
CA GLY A 606 9.37 15.29 -18.70
C GLY A 606 8.16 14.45 -19.14
N CYS A 607 8.44 13.21 -19.50
CA CYS A 607 7.48 12.20 -19.91
C CYS A 607 7.88 10.81 -19.41
N GLY A 608 6.93 9.88 -19.37
CA GLY A 608 7.16 8.52 -18.90
C GLY A 608 7.16 8.37 -17.37
N PRO A 609 7.57 7.19 -16.84
CA PRO A 609 7.48 6.88 -15.41
C PRO A 609 8.26 7.84 -14.51
N GLN A 610 9.39 8.38 -15.00
CA GLN A 610 10.18 9.39 -14.28
C GLN A 610 9.50 10.78 -14.19
N ALA A 611 8.32 10.92 -14.77
CA ALA A 611 7.53 12.16 -14.76
C ALA A 611 6.04 11.84 -14.62
N GLY A 612 5.66 11.03 -13.63
CA GLY A 612 4.27 10.72 -13.30
C GLY A 612 3.48 10.16 -14.48
N ASN A 613 4.10 9.31 -15.30
CA ASN A 613 3.53 8.76 -16.53
C ASN A 613 3.03 9.81 -17.54
N THR A 614 3.55 11.05 -17.46
CA THR A 614 3.14 12.13 -18.35
C THR A 614 3.42 11.77 -19.81
N LYS A 615 2.43 12.03 -20.67
CA LYS A 615 2.53 11.82 -22.12
C LYS A 615 2.96 13.11 -22.81
N CYS A 616 3.72 12.97 -23.89
CA CYS A 616 4.01 14.06 -24.81
C CYS A 616 2.81 14.27 -25.74
N PHE A 617 2.33 15.52 -25.83
CA PHE A 617 1.28 15.87 -26.77
C PHE A 617 1.76 15.81 -28.22
N PHE A 618 0.86 15.55 -29.16
CA PHE A 618 1.17 15.64 -30.59
C PHE A 618 1.75 17.03 -30.94
N PRO A 619 2.80 17.14 -31.77
CA PRO A 619 3.52 16.09 -32.51
C PRO A 619 4.86 15.70 -31.84
N TYR A 620 4.87 15.44 -30.54
CA TYR A 620 6.09 15.11 -29.79
C TYR A 620 6.16 13.62 -29.44
N CYS A 621 7.38 13.12 -29.30
CA CYS A 621 7.71 11.79 -28.80
C CYS A 621 8.29 11.88 -27.39
N CYS A 622 8.24 10.80 -26.63
CA CYS A 622 9.00 10.67 -25.39
C CYS A 622 10.34 9.98 -25.66
N GLY A 623 11.43 10.74 -25.56
CA GLY A 623 12.78 10.21 -25.77
C GLY A 623 13.27 9.33 -24.61
N SER A 624 14.37 8.62 -24.83
CA SER A 624 15.05 7.82 -23.79
C SER A 624 15.58 8.63 -22.61
N ASP A 625 15.72 9.95 -22.78
CA ASP A 625 16.04 10.92 -21.72
C ASP A 625 14.82 11.44 -20.95
N ASN A 626 13.64 10.81 -21.14
CA ASN A 626 12.38 11.17 -20.49
C ASN A 626 11.91 12.59 -20.80
N LYS A 627 12.29 13.15 -21.95
CA LYS A 627 11.87 14.48 -22.39
C LYS A 627 11.06 14.40 -23.67
N CYS A 628 10.15 15.36 -23.83
CA CYS A 628 9.39 15.50 -25.06
C CYS A 628 10.25 16.13 -26.16
N HIS A 629 10.43 15.41 -27.27
CA HIS A 629 11.13 15.90 -28.47
C HIS A 629 10.18 15.94 -29.65
N TYR A 630 10.35 16.90 -30.55
CA TYR A 630 9.55 16.95 -31.78
C TYR A 630 9.74 15.65 -32.59
N TYR A 631 8.66 15.05 -33.13
CA TYR A 631 8.68 13.69 -33.67
C TYR A 631 9.74 13.41 -34.74
N LEU A 632 10.29 14.40 -35.44
CA LEU A 632 11.39 14.20 -36.41
C LEU A 632 12.78 14.05 -35.76
N ASN A 633 12.89 14.24 -34.44
CA ASN A 633 14.16 14.10 -33.72
C ASN A 633 14.65 12.64 -33.79
N SER A 634 15.97 12.45 -33.80
CA SER A 634 16.57 11.11 -33.78
C SER A 634 16.20 10.34 -32.51
N LYS A 635 15.94 11.03 -31.39
CA LYS A 635 15.47 10.43 -30.12
C LYS A 635 14.06 9.85 -30.20
N CYS A 636 13.29 10.18 -31.23
CA CYS A 636 11.96 9.62 -31.44
C CYS A 636 11.97 8.29 -32.20
N ARG A 637 13.16 7.77 -32.53
CA ARG A 637 13.28 6.47 -33.19
C ARG A 637 13.17 5.35 -32.16
N ILE A 638 12.38 4.32 -32.46
CA ILE A 638 12.23 3.15 -31.57
C ILE A 638 13.59 2.52 -31.25
N LYS A 639 14.49 2.44 -32.24
CA LYS A 639 15.87 1.92 -32.06
C LYS A 639 16.77 2.74 -31.12
N ASN A 640 16.32 3.92 -30.71
CA ASN A 640 17.01 4.81 -29.76
C ASN A 640 16.23 4.90 -28.44
N ASP A 641 15.43 3.87 -28.14
CA ASP A 641 14.65 3.69 -26.91
C ASP A 641 13.59 4.79 -26.71
N CYS A 642 12.94 5.20 -27.80
CA CYS A 642 11.74 6.05 -27.73
C CYS A 642 10.60 5.31 -27.05
N LYS A 643 9.90 5.97 -26.13
CA LYS A 643 8.85 5.35 -25.30
C LYS A 643 7.47 5.49 -25.95
N GLU A 644 7.05 4.47 -26.69
CA GLU A 644 5.84 4.46 -27.53
C GLU A 644 4.54 4.72 -26.77
N HIS A 645 4.44 4.31 -25.51
CA HIS A 645 3.25 4.55 -24.69
C HIS A 645 3.07 6.02 -24.26
N TYR A 646 4.12 6.84 -24.41
CA TYR A 646 4.17 8.21 -23.91
C TYR A 646 4.39 9.26 -25.01
N GLY A 647 4.32 8.88 -26.28
CA GLY A 647 4.41 9.81 -27.41
C GLY A 647 4.56 9.08 -28.75
N ILE A 648 4.77 9.84 -29.82
CA ILE A 648 4.86 9.28 -31.17
C ILE A 648 6.29 8.88 -31.49
N CYS A 649 6.57 7.58 -31.50
CA CYS A 649 7.82 7.02 -31.97
C CYS A 649 7.69 6.50 -33.41
N TYR A 650 8.82 6.36 -34.11
CA TYR A 650 8.86 5.87 -35.50
C TYR A 650 10.09 5.00 -35.81
#